data_AF-A0A401NWU0-F1
#
_entry.id   AF-A0A401NWU0-F1
#
_cell.length_a   1.000
_cell.length_b   1.000
_cell.length_c   1.000
_cell.angle_alpha   90.00
_cell.angle_beta   90.00
_cell.angle_gamma   90.00
#
_symmetry.space_group_name_H-M   'P 1'
#
loop_
_entity.id
_entity.type
_entity.pdbx_description
1 polymer ?
#
loop_
_entity_poly.entity_id
_entity_poly.type
_entity_poly.pdbx_seq_one_letter_code
_entity_poly.pdbx_strand_id
1 'polypeptide(L)'
;MGDMNNTVKYLPRKAIDDHNEGQFGCTLTELRDLMELRSIDAVHKIEECYGDVAELCTRLKTSPVEGLSGNPADLDQRHQVFGENFIPPKKAKTFLQLVWEALQDVTLIILEIAAIISLGLSFYKPPGENNEACGTAAGGEDEGESEAGWIEGVAILVSVICVVLVTAFNDWSKEKQFRGLQNRIEQEQKFTVIRGGQVIQIPVAELVVGDIAQIKYGDLLPADGVLIHGNDLKIDESSLTGESDHVKKGLERDPLLLSGTHVMEGSGRMIVTAVGVNSQTGIIFTLLGSGEEEKKNKKQDGAVENRNKAKAQDGAAMEMQPLKSDEAADDASEKKKNLPKKEKSVLQGKLTKLAVQIGKAGLVMSAVTVIILVLYFVIDTFWVQQRPWLTECTPIYIQYLVKFFIVGVTVLVVAVPEGLPLAVTISLAYSVKKMMKDNNLVRHLDACETMGNATAICSDKTGTLTMNRMTVVQAYLADRYYKIIPDPESFPENTLDKLIAGIAVNSAYTTKILPPEKEGGLPRHVGNKTECALLGFVLALKRDYQAIRNEIPEEKLFKVYTFNSARKSMSTVLKNPNGSFQMFSKGASEIILKKCSKILNAKGEMKELKMRDRDDLVKKVIEPMASEGLRTICLAFREFEVNSDVDWDNENDVLSDLTCIAIVGIEDPVRPEVPDAIKKCQQAGITVRMVTGDNINTARAIATKCGILLAGDDFLCLEGKQFNKRIRNSKGEIEQERIDKIWPRLRVLARSSPTDKHTLVKGIIDSTVLERKQVVAVTGDGTNDGPALKKADVGFAMGIAGTDVAKEASDIILTDDNFTSIVKAVMWGRNVYDSISKFLQFQLTVNVVAVIVAFTGACITQDSPLKAVQMLWVNLIMDTFASLALATEPPTEALLLRKPYGRNKPLISRTMMKNILGHAVYQLVVVFTLLFAGEKIFDIDNGRYAPLHAPPSEHYTIVFNTFVMMQLFNEVNARKIHGERNVFDGIFNNLIFCSIVLGTFLIQIVIIQFGGKPFSCTKLTADKWLWCIFLGMGTLLWGQLIATIPTSHLKFLKEAGLGTQKEEIPEDELEEDIEEIDHAERELRHGQILWFRGLNRIQTQLRVVNAFRSSLYEGLEKPESRSSIHNFMTHPEFRIEDSDTHIPLIDESEAEDDPPTKRDTSPKLSPNENNNAVDSGIHLATDTSKSATSSTPGSPLHSLETSL
;
A
#
# COMPACT_ATOMS: atom_id res chain seq x y z
N MET A 1 -53.48 -13.60 -0.44
CA MET A 1 -54.16 -12.68 0.48
C MET A 1 -53.44 -12.76 1.81
N GLY A 2 -53.07 -11.61 2.39
CA GLY A 2 -52.26 -11.53 3.62
C GLY A 2 -51.10 -10.56 3.45
N ASP A 3 -51.39 -9.26 3.50
CA ASP A 3 -50.37 -8.20 3.50
C ASP A 3 -49.66 -8.13 4.85
N MET A 4 -48.34 -7.90 4.86
CA MET A 4 -47.67 -7.17 5.94
C MET A 4 -46.52 -6.31 5.41
N ASN A 5 -46.60 -5.01 5.71
CA ASN A 5 -45.54 -4.03 5.43
C ASN A 5 -44.37 -4.21 6.39
N ASN A 6 -43.19 -4.53 5.88
CA ASN A 6 -41.95 -4.51 6.66
C ASN A 6 -41.41 -3.07 6.82
N THR A 7 -41.86 -2.38 7.86
CA THR A 7 -41.29 -1.10 8.29
C THR A 7 -40.18 -1.36 9.31
N VAL A 8 -38.92 -1.33 8.88
CA VAL A 8 -37.76 -1.52 9.76
C VAL A 8 -37.64 -0.34 10.72
N LYS A 9 -38.10 -0.51 11.97
CA LYS A 9 -37.87 0.44 13.06
C LYS A 9 -36.48 0.24 13.64
N TYR A 10 -35.63 1.26 13.55
CA TYR A 10 -34.48 1.41 14.44
C TYR A 10 -34.98 1.52 15.89
N LEU A 11 -34.60 0.58 16.74
CA LEU A 11 -34.73 0.70 18.19
C LEU A 11 -33.43 1.30 18.76
N PRO A 12 -33.50 2.27 19.69
CA PRO A 12 -32.32 2.79 20.37
C PRO A 12 -31.77 1.76 21.35
N ARG A 13 -30.44 1.80 21.58
CA ARG A 13 -29.75 1.00 22.61
C ARG A 13 -30.45 1.16 23.96
N LYS A 14 -31.14 0.10 24.41
CA LYS A 14 -31.28 -0.22 25.83
C LYS A 14 -30.17 -1.19 26.22
N ALA A 15 -29.80 -1.17 27.50
CA ALA A 15 -28.91 -2.17 28.07
C ALA A 15 -29.45 -3.58 27.77
N ILE A 16 -28.53 -4.49 27.45
CA ILE A 16 -28.84 -5.93 27.42
C ILE A 16 -28.84 -6.35 28.89
N ASP A 17 -30.02 -6.68 29.43
CA ASP A 17 -30.17 -7.10 30.83
C ASP A 17 -29.45 -8.44 31.09
N ASP A 18 -28.79 -8.56 32.25
CA ASP A 18 -27.97 -9.69 32.72
C ASP A 18 -28.75 -11.00 33.04
N HIS A 19 -29.86 -11.27 32.35
CA HIS A 19 -30.70 -12.44 32.60
C HIS A 19 -31.03 -13.26 31.34
N ASN A 20 -29.96 -13.74 30.69
CA ASN A 20 -30.01 -14.91 29.82
C ASN A 20 -29.13 -16.03 30.39
N GLU A 21 -29.66 -16.80 31.35
CA GLU A 21 -29.22 -18.21 31.57
C GLU A 21 -29.72 -19.09 30.41
N GLY A 22 -29.41 -18.65 29.19
CA GLY A 22 -29.98 -19.11 27.94
C GLY A 22 -29.19 -20.25 27.36
N GLN A 23 -29.49 -21.49 27.79
CA GLN A 23 -29.13 -22.73 27.10
C GLN A 23 -27.62 -23.09 27.07
N PHE A 24 -26.70 -22.18 27.38
CA PHE A 24 -25.27 -22.42 27.61
C PHE A 24 -24.90 -22.12 29.07
N GLY A 25 -23.87 -22.79 29.61
CA GLY A 25 -23.48 -22.67 31.02
C GLY A 25 -22.51 -21.53 31.35
N CYS A 26 -22.27 -20.62 30.41
CA CYS A 26 -21.39 -19.45 30.56
C CYS A 26 -22.03 -18.25 29.85
N THR A 27 -21.88 -17.05 30.40
CA THR A 27 -22.29 -15.78 29.79
C THR A 27 -21.18 -15.17 28.93
N LEU A 28 -21.53 -14.24 28.04
CA LEU A 28 -20.55 -13.49 27.25
C LEU A 28 -19.60 -12.67 28.13
N THR A 29 -20.11 -12.05 29.20
CA THR A 29 -19.33 -11.21 30.11
C THR A 29 -18.27 -12.03 30.85
N GLU A 30 -18.64 -13.17 31.43
CA GLU A 30 -17.71 -14.08 32.12
C GLU A 30 -16.58 -14.58 31.22
N LEU A 31 -16.87 -14.86 29.94
CA LEU A 31 -15.87 -15.27 28.96
C LEU A 31 -14.95 -14.10 28.54
N ARG A 32 -15.47 -12.87 28.50
CA ARG A 32 -14.67 -11.67 28.20
C ARG A 32 -13.72 -11.34 29.35
N ASP A 33 -14.22 -11.32 30.57
CA ASP A 33 -13.45 -11.06 31.79
C ASP A 33 -12.34 -12.11 31.96
N LEU A 34 -12.59 -13.37 31.60
CA LEU A 34 -11.57 -14.42 31.58
C LEU A 34 -10.40 -14.10 30.64
N MET A 35 -10.64 -13.41 29.52
CA MET A 35 -9.60 -12.99 28.56
C MET A 35 -8.86 -11.71 28.97
N GLU A 36 -9.32 -11.01 30.02
CA GLU A 36 -8.62 -9.84 30.59
C GLU A 36 -7.49 -10.28 31.57
N LEU A 37 -7.60 -11.48 32.16
CA LEU A 37 -6.59 -12.07 33.05
C LEU A 37 -5.32 -12.54 32.32
N ARG A 38 -4.23 -12.82 33.05
CA ARG A 38 -2.95 -13.29 32.48
C ARG A 38 -2.27 -14.32 33.38
N SER A 39 -1.51 -15.24 32.78
CA SER A 39 -0.66 -16.19 33.52
C SER A 39 -1.43 -16.97 34.61
N ILE A 40 -0.90 -17.02 35.84
CA ILE A 40 -1.41 -17.84 36.95
C ILE A 40 -2.81 -17.40 37.41
N ASP A 41 -3.12 -16.10 37.34
CA ASP A 41 -4.44 -15.58 37.72
C ASP A 41 -5.56 -16.14 36.82
N ALA A 42 -5.25 -16.38 35.54
CA ALA A 42 -6.16 -17.03 34.61
C ALA A 42 -6.36 -18.53 34.94
N VAL A 43 -5.29 -19.23 35.35
CA VAL A 43 -5.37 -20.64 35.79
C VAL A 43 -6.28 -20.76 37.00
N HIS A 44 -6.05 -19.97 38.05
CA HIS A 44 -6.91 -19.96 39.24
C HIS A 44 -8.35 -19.59 38.92
N LYS A 45 -8.60 -18.64 38.01
CA LYS A 45 -9.98 -18.31 37.60
C LYS A 45 -10.67 -19.45 36.86
N ILE A 46 -9.94 -20.23 36.06
CA ILE A 46 -10.45 -21.46 35.42
C ILE A 46 -10.81 -22.49 36.49
N GLU A 47 -9.90 -22.76 37.43
CA GLU A 47 -10.11 -23.71 38.52
C GLU A 47 -11.30 -23.32 39.42
N GLU A 48 -11.38 -22.06 39.87
CA GLU A 48 -12.41 -21.59 40.80
C GLU A 48 -13.82 -21.49 40.18
N CYS A 49 -13.93 -20.92 38.97
CA CYS A 49 -15.23 -20.63 38.36
C CYS A 49 -15.74 -21.75 37.45
N TYR A 50 -14.84 -22.56 36.87
CA TYR A 50 -15.16 -23.57 35.87
C TYR A 50 -14.69 -24.98 36.25
N GLY A 51 -13.76 -25.14 37.20
CA GLY A 51 -13.20 -26.42 37.63
C GLY A 51 -11.99 -26.85 36.80
N ASP A 52 -12.16 -27.00 35.49
CA ASP A 52 -11.08 -27.30 34.53
C ASP A 52 -11.50 -26.90 33.10
N VAL A 53 -10.54 -26.82 32.17
CA VAL A 53 -10.76 -26.54 30.74
C VAL A 53 -11.73 -27.56 30.11
N ALA A 54 -11.72 -28.81 30.56
CA ALA A 54 -12.68 -29.82 30.13
C ALA A 54 -14.13 -29.46 30.50
N GLU A 55 -14.34 -28.89 31.68
CA GLU A 55 -15.68 -28.49 32.15
C GLU A 55 -16.14 -27.16 31.51
N LEU A 56 -15.21 -26.25 31.19
CA LEU A 56 -15.49 -25.11 30.31
C LEU A 56 -16.01 -25.57 28.93
N CYS A 57 -15.43 -26.63 28.36
CA CYS A 57 -15.94 -27.25 27.12
C CYS A 57 -17.36 -27.81 27.31
N THR A 58 -17.64 -28.50 28.43
CA THR A 58 -18.97 -29.01 28.80
C THR A 58 -20.01 -27.88 28.85
N ARG A 59 -19.72 -26.77 29.55
CA ARG A 59 -20.62 -25.62 29.68
C ARG A 59 -20.89 -24.92 28.35
N LEU A 60 -19.89 -24.87 27.45
CA LEU A 60 -20.01 -24.41 26.07
C LEU A 60 -20.59 -25.47 25.09
N LYS A 61 -21.06 -26.61 25.61
CA LYS A 61 -21.66 -27.73 24.86
C LYS A 61 -20.78 -28.22 23.71
N THR A 62 -19.49 -28.35 23.98
CA THR A 62 -18.44 -28.65 23.00
C THR A 62 -17.65 -29.88 23.44
N SER A 63 -17.35 -30.79 22.51
CA SER A 63 -16.42 -31.89 22.79
C SER A 63 -14.97 -31.41 22.63
N PRO A 64 -14.07 -31.58 23.62
CA PRO A 64 -12.65 -31.20 23.47
C PRO A 64 -11.89 -32.06 22.43
N VAL A 65 -12.48 -33.19 22.00
CA VAL A 65 -11.90 -34.10 21.00
C VAL A 65 -12.57 -33.94 19.63
N GLU A 66 -13.90 -33.85 19.59
CA GLU A 66 -14.70 -33.84 18.35
C GLU A 66 -15.16 -32.44 17.92
N GLY A 67 -15.07 -31.45 18.80
CA GLY A 67 -15.52 -30.07 18.58
C GLY A 67 -17.03 -29.91 18.52
N LEU A 68 -17.48 -28.93 17.74
CA LEU A 68 -18.90 -28.67 17.50
C LEU A 68 -19.49 -29.64 16.48
N SER A 69 -20.79 -29.93 16.58
CA SER A 69 -21.49 -30.82 15.64
C SER A 69 -21.58 -30.29 14.20
N GLY A 70 -21.41 -28.98 14.01
CA GLY A 70 -21.58 -28.32 12.70
C GLY A 70 -23.04 -28.09 12.29
N ASN A 71 -24.01 -28.28 13.19
CA ASN A 71 -25.42 -27.96 12.93
C ASN A 71 -25.60 -26.44 12.74
N PRO A 72 -26.10 -25.94 11.59
CA PRO A 72 -26.25 -24.51 11.34
C PRO A 72 -27.11 -23.79 12.39
N ALA A 73 -28.14 -24.44 12.94
CA ALA A 73 -28.99 -23.83 13.97
C ALA A 73 -28.26 -23.58 15.30
N ASP A 74 -27.23 -24.38 15.65
CA ASP A 74 -26.39 -24.14 16.83
C ASP A 74 -25.38 -23.01 16.57
N LEU A 75 -24.85 -22.92 15.34
CA LEU A 75 -23.95 -21.83 14.93
C LEU A 75 -24.68 -20.48 14.91
N ASP A 76 -25.88 -20.41 14.31
CA ASP A 76 -26.74 -19.22 14.31
C ASP A 76 -27.11 -18.79 15.74
N GLN A 77 -27.36 -19.75 16.64
CA GLN A 77 -27.63 -19.45 18.05
C GLN A 77 -26.39 -18.88 18.76
N ARG A 78 -25.20 -19.44 18.52
CA ARG A 78 -23.93 -18.91 19.07
C ARG A 78 -23.65 -17.50 18.56
N HIS A 79 -23.94 -17.20 17.29
CA HIS A 79 -23.85 -15.83 16.74
C HIS A 79 -24.77 -14.85 17.46
N GLN A 80 -26.00 -15.25 17.80
CA GLN A 80 -26.94 -14.39 18.54
C GLN A 80 -26.54 -14.16 20.00
N VAL A 81 -25.94 -15.15 20.65
CA VAL A 81 -25.58 -15.08 22.09
C VAL A 81 -24.19 -14.44 22.31
N PHE A 82 -23.19 -14.83 21.53
CA PHE A 82 -21.79 -14.44 21.75
C PHE A 82 -21.22 -13.47 20.68
N GLY A 83 -21.95 -13.26 19.58
CA GLY A 83 -21.56 -12.38 18.48
C GLY A 83 -20.92 -13.09 17.28
N GLU A 84 -20.60 -12.31 16.25
CA GLU A 84 -19.94 -12.76 15.02
C GLU A 84 -18.44 -12.43 15.06
N ASN A 85 -17.59 -13.24 14.42
CA ASN A 85 -16.15 -12.97 14.33
C ASN A 85 -15.83 -11.93 13.24
N PHE A 86 -16.45 -10.76 13.34
CA PHE A 86 -16.32 -9.66 12.38
C PHE A 86 -16.19 -8.31 13.10
N ILE A 87 -15.10 -7.60 12.84
CA ILE A 87 -14.88 -6.24 13.31
C ILE A 87 -15.36 -5.29 12.21
N PRO A 88 -16.41 -4.48 12.43
CA PRO A 88 -17.00 -3.68 11.36
C PRO A 88 -16.04 -2.58 10.87
N PRO A 89 -15.68 -2.55 9.57
CA PRO A 89 -14.79 -1.52 9.04
C PRO A 89 -15.47 -0.14 9.05
N LYS A 90 -14.65 0.94 9.07
CA LYS A 90 -15.14 2.33 8.98
C LYS A 90 -16.14 2.47 7.81
N LYS A 91 -17.29 3.11 8.08
CA LYS A 91 -18.37 3.28 7.09
C LYS A 91 -17.84 4.00 5.84
N ALA A 92 -18.36 3.62 4.68
CA ALA A 92 -18.01 4.27 3.41
C ALA A 92 -18.41 5.75 3.45
N LYS A 93 -17.68 6.61 2.74
CA LYS A 93 -18.22 7.94 2.46
C LYS A 93 -19.45 7.79 1.57
N THR A 94 -20.51 8.53 1.87
CA THR A 94 -21.69 8.54 0.98
C THR A 94 -21.36 9.34 -0.28
N PHE A 95 -22.07 9.08 -1.39
CA PHE A 95 -21.89 9.87 -2.62
C PHE A 95 -22.10 11.38 -2.36
N LEU A 96 -23.09 11.75 -1.56
CA LEU A 96 -23.32 13.15 -1.15
C LEU A 96 -22.16 13.74 -0.33
N GLN A 97 -21.51 12.94 0.51
CA GLN A 97 -20.33 13.37 1.26
C GLN A 97 -19.13 13.63 0.34
N LEU A 98 -18.94 12.80 -0.71
CA LEU A 98 -17.91 13.01 -1.72
C LEU A 98 -18.20 14.25 -2.60
N VAL A 99 -19.47 14.50 -2.96
CA VAL A 99 -19.91 15.73 -3.62
C VAL A 99 -19.60 16.96 -2.75
N TRP A 100 -19.90 16.90 -1.45
CA TRP A 100 -19.61 17.98 -0.51
C TRP A 100 -18.10 18.24 -0.34
N GLU A 101 -17.28 17.18 -0.33
CA GLU A 101 -15.83 17.29 -0.23
C GLU A 101 -15.20 17.85 -1.51
N ALA A 102 -15.72 17.50 -2.68
CA ALA A 102 -15.31 18.09 -3.96
C ALA A 102 -15.70 19.58 -4.09
N LEU A 103 -16.81 20.01 -3.48
CA LEU A 103 -17.19 21.43 -3.39
C LEU A 103 -16.30 22.26 -2.45
N GLN A 104 -15.43 21.63 -1.65
CA GLN A 104 -14.52 22.34 -0.75
C GLN A 104 -13.21 22.80 -1.40
N ASP A 105 -13.02 22.57 -2.71
CA ASP A 105 -11.87 23.14 -3.41
C ASP A 105 -11.94 24.66 -3.46
N VAL A 106 -10.84 25.31 -3.09
CA VAL A 106 -10.70 26.77 -3.07
C VAL A 106 -10.81 27.34 -4.49
N THR A 107 -10.36 26.62 -5.53
CA THR A 107 -10.47 27.08 -6.93
C THR A 107 -11.93 27.15 -7.36
N LEU A 108 -12.71 26.09 -7.09
CA LEU A 108 -14.14 26.01 -7.40
C LEU A 108 -14.96 27.01 -6.59
N ILE A 109 -14.68 27.17 -5.29
CA ILE A 109 -15.34 28.19 -4.44
C ILE A 109 -15.12 29.60 -4.99
N ILE A 110 -13.89 29.95 -5.40
CA ILE A 110 -13.60 31.26 -6.01
C ILE A 110 -14.38 31.44 -7.31
N LEU A 111 -14.50 30.39 -8.13
CA LEU A 111 -15.26 30.42 -9.38
C LEU A 111 -16.77 30.54 -9.15
N GLU A 112 -17.34 29.85 -8.15
CA GLU A 112 -18.75 30.00 -7.74
C GLU A 112 -19.04 31.41 -7.25
N ILE A 113 -18.18 31.99 -6.40
CA ILE A 113 -18.32 33.38 -5.93
C ILE A 113 -18.27 34.35 -7.12
N ALA A 114 -17.34 34.16 -8.06
CA ALA A 114 -17.24 34.99 -9.25
C ALA A 114 -18.47 34.86 -10.17
N ALA A 115 -19.03 33.65 -10.30
CA ALA A 115 -20.26 33.40 -11.06
C ALA A 115 -21.49 34.04 -10.40
N ILE A 116 -21.60 33.99 -9.07
CA ILE A 116 -22.67 34.65 -8.30
C ILE A 116 -22.56 36.18 -8.43
N ILE A 117 -21.36 36.74 -8.40
CA ILE A 117 -21.14 38.19 -8.61
C ILE A 117 -21.50 38.59 -10.05
N SER A 118 -21.08 37.80 -11.05
CA SER A 118 -21.44 38.01 -12.46
C SER A 118 -22.97 37.99 -12.67
N LEU A 119 -23.64 37.00 -12.08
CA LEU A 119 -25.08 36.86 -12.11
C LEU A 119 -25.79 38.04 -11.41
N GLY A 120 -25.32 38.44 -10.23
CA GLY A 120 -25.87 39.58 -9.49
C GLY A 120 -25.72 40.91 -10.23
N LEU A 121 -24.60 41.12 -10.92
CA LEU A 121 -24.41 42.29 -11.79
C LEU A 121 -25.28 42.24 -13.05
N SER A 122 -25.54 41.05 -13.62
CA SER A 122 -26.44 40.92 -14.78
C SER A 122 -27.89 41.30 -14.50
N PHE A 123 -28.35 41.21 -13.24
CA PHE A 123 -29.68 41.64 -12.81
C PHE A 123 -29.73 43.11 -12.34
N TYR A 124 -28.59 43.79 -12.23
CA TYR A 124 -28.54 45.19 -11.78
C TYR A 124 -28.45 46.14 -12.98
N LYS A 125 -29.62 46.58 -13.50
CA LYS A 125 -29.69 47.65 -14.50
C LYS A 125 -29.50 49.02 -13.83
N PRO A 126 -28.44 49.79 -14.17
CA PRO A 126 -28.25 51.12 -13.63
C PRO A 126 -29.24 52.12 -14.28
N PRO A 127 -29.71 53.15 -13.54
CA PRO A 127 -30.57 54.19 -14.10
C PRO A 127 -29.74 55.12 -15.01
N GLY A 128 -29.66 54.79 -16.29
CA GLY A 128 -28.88 55.55 -17.29
C GLY A 128 -28.53 54.81 -18.59
N GLU A 129 -29.17 53.66 -18.88
CA GLU A 129 -28.85 52.75 -20.01
C GLU A 129 -28.83 53.45 -21.40
N ASN A 130 -29.44 54.63 -21.54
CA ASN A 130 -29.54 55.43 -22.78
C ASN A 130 -28.58 56.64 -22.87
N ASN A 131 -27.68 56.87 -21.89
CA ASN A 131 -26.75 58.01 -21.93
C ASN A 131 -25.52 57.71 -22.81
N GLU A 132 -25.48 58.25 -24.04
CA GLU A 132 -24.34 58.14 -24.97
C GLU A 132 -22.98 58.54 -24.34
N ALA A 133 -23.00 59.41 -23.32
CA ALA A 133 -21.83 59.87 -22.59
C ALA A 133 -21.09 58.79 -21.77
N CYS A 134 -21.75 57.68 -21.40
CA CYS A 134 -21.07 56.55 -20.76
C CYS A 134 -20.30 55.66 -21.74
N GLY A 135 -20.39 55.96 -23.05
CA GLY A 135 -19.93 55.10 -24.12
C GLY A 135 -21.06 54.31 -24.72
N THR A 136 -21.14 54.31 -26.04
CA THR A 136 -22.12 53.51 -26.76
C THR A 136 -21.89 52.01 -26.52
N ALA A 137 -22.89 51.35 -25.94
CA ALA A 137 -23.21 49.98 -26.31
C ALA A 137 -23.77 50.01 -27.74
N ALA A 138 -22.90 50.25 -28.75
CA ALA A 138 -23.29 50.37 -30.15
C ALA A 138 -23.54 48.98 -30.78
N GLY A 139 -24.69 48.41 -30.44
CA GLY A 139 -25.38 47.33 -31.15
C GLY A 139 -26.86 47.72 -31.23
N GLY A 140 -27.51 47.46 -32.37
CA GLY A 140 -28.85 47.99 -32.64
C GLY A 140 -29.95 47.44 -31.71
N GLU A 141 -31.10 48.11 -31.74
CA GLU A 141 -32.31 47.72 -31.02
C GLU A 141 -32.72 46.26 -31.31
N ASP A 142 -32.62 45.39 -30.31
CA ASP A 142 -33.41 44.16 -30.21
C ASP A 142 -33.60 43.80 -28.72
N GLU A 143 -34.87 43.84 -28.25
CA GLU A 143 -35.20 43.79 -26.81
C GLU A 143 -34.78 42.49 -26.11
N GLY A 144 -34.50 41.43 -26.88
CA GLY A 144 -34.05 40.12 -26.38
C GLY A 144 -32.55 39.98 -26.06
N GLU A 145 -31.73 41.02 -26.26
CA GLU A 145 -30.28 40.93 -25.99
C GLU A 145 -29.91 41.23 -24.53
N SER A 146 -30.64 42.13 -23.86
CA SER A 146 -30.44 42.37 -22.41
C SER A 146 -30.88 41.18 -21.54
N GLU A 147 -31.63 40.24 -22.10
CA GLU A 147 -32.02 38.98 -21.46
C GLU A 147 -30.95 37.87 -21.52
N ALA A 148 -29.79 38.08 -22.16
CA ALA A 148 -28.77 37.03 -22.31
C ALA A 148 -27.66 37.06 -21.24
N GLY A 149 -27.46 38.18 -20.53
CA GLY A 149 -26.31 38.38 -19.63
C GLY A 149 -26.26 37.43 -18.42
N TRP A 150 -27.42 36.98 -17.91
CA TRP A 150 -27.48 36.02 -16.79
C TRP A 150 -27.04 34.61 -17.18
N ILE A 151 -27.08 34.28 -18.49
CA ILE A 151 -26.78 32.94 -19.01
C ILE A 151 -25.32 32.57 -18.75
N GLU A 152 -24.38 33.52 -18.84
CA GLU A 152 -22.95 33.25 -18.59
C GLU A 152 -22.71 32.82 -17.12
N GLY A 153 -23.26 33.57 -16.15
CA GLY A 153 -23.15 33.23 -14.73
C GLY A 153 -23.82 31.91 -14.36
N VAL A 154 -25.03 31.64 -14.90
CA VAL A 154 -25.72 30.36 -14.69
C VAL A 154 -25.00 29.20 -15.37
N ALA A 155 -24.45 29.39 -16.58
CA ALA A 155 -23.70 28.35 -17.28
C ALA A 155 -22.42 27.97 -16.53
N ILE A 156 -21.72 28.91 -15.88
CA ILE A 156 -20.60 28.60 -14.99
C ILE A 156 -21.06 27.76 -13.80
N LEU A 157 -22.13 28.15 -13.08
CA LEU A 157 -22.65 27.40 -11.93
C LEU A 157 -23.07 25.98 -12.30
N VAL A 158 -23.82 25.81 -13.40
CA VAL A 158 -24.21 24.49 -13.90
C VAL A 158 -23.00 23.65 -14.31
N SER A 159 -21.99 24.28 -14.93
CA SER A 159 -20.74 23.59 -15.31
C SER A 159 -19.95 23.10 -14.09
N VAL A 160 -19.83 23.92 -13.04
CA VAL A 160 -19.18 23.53 -11.77
C VAL A 160 -19.91 22.34 -11.14
N ILE A 161 -21.25 22.39 -11.06
CA ILE A 161 -22.06 21.26 -10.56
C ILE A 161 -21.80 19.99 -11.39
N CYS A 162 -21.75 20.09 -12.72
CA CYS A 162 -21.44 18.95 -13.59
C CYS A 162 -20.02 18.39 -13.34
N VAL A 163 -19.00 19.24 -13.23
CA VAL A 163 -17.62 18.83 -12.93
C VAL A 163 -17.56 18.12 -11.57
N VAL A 164 -18.11 18.73 -10.52
CA VAL A 164 -18.18 18.17 -9.16
C VAL A 164 -18.87 16.80 -9.15
N LEU A 165 -20.00 16.64 -9.85
CA LEU A 165 -20.71 15.36 -9.93
C LEU A 165 -19.89 14.28 -10.64
N VAL A 166 -19.16 14.62 -11.71
CA VAL A 166 -18.29 13.67 -12.42
C VAL A 166 -17.09 13.29 -11.56
N THR A 167 -16.47 14.25 -10.87
CA THR A 167 -15.36 14.01 -9.92
C THR A 167 -15.80 13.12 -8.76
N ALA A 168 -16.92 13.43 -8.11
CA ALA A 168 -17.48 12.61 -7.03
C ALA A 168 -17.89 11.21 -7.49
N PHE A 169 -18.39 11.05 -8.73
CA PHE A 169 -18.70 9.74 -9.30
C PHE A 169 -17.44 8.91 -9.55
N ASN A 170 -16.34 9.55 -9.96
CA ASN A 170 -15.05 8.92 -10.14
C ASN A 170 -14.48 8.44 -8.79
N ASP A 171 -14.47 9.31 -7.77
CA ASP A 171 -14.00 8.95 -6.42
C ASP A 171 -14.88 7.90 -5.73
N TRP A 172 -16.21 7.94 -5.93
CA TRP A 172 -17.10 6.88 -5.46
C TRP A 172 -16.82 5.53 -6.16
N SER A 173 -16.59 5.56 -7.47
CA SER A 173 -16.23 4.37 -8.25
C SER A 173 -14.88 3.78 -7.80
N LYS A 174 -13.94 4.64 -7.41
CA LYS A 174 -12.64 4.31 -6.82
C LYS A 174 -12.78 3.69 -5.43
N GLU A 175 -13.54 4.30 -4.50
CA GLU A 175 -13.78 3.73 -3.16
C GLU A 175 -14.49 2.37 -3.24
N LYS A 176 -15.46 2.23 -4.15
CA LYS A 176 -16.13 0.95 -4.45
C LYS A 176 -15.16 -0.13 -4.96
N GLN A 177 -14.16 0.23 -5.77
CA GLN A 177 -13.13 -0.70 -6.21
C GLN A 177 -12.21 -1.13 -5.07
N PHE A 178 -11.77 -0.21 -4.21
CA PHE A 178 -10.96 -0.54 -3.03
C PHE A 178 -11.70 -1.45 -2.05
N ARG A 179 -12.97 -1.17 -1.76
CA ARG A 179 -13.82 -2.06 -0.93
C ARG A 179 -13.99 -3.45 -1.55
N GLY A 180 -14.15 -3.53 -2.86
CA GLY A 180 -14.21 -4.82 -3.57
C GLY A 180 -12.91 -5.65 -3.52
N LEU A 181 -11.76 -5.00 -3.28
CA LEU A 181 -10.48 -5.67 -3.02
C LEU A 181 -10.38 -6.09 -1.55
N GLN A 182 -10.69 -5.19 -0.61
CA GLN A 182 -10.66 -5.45 0.83
C GLN A 182 -11.53 -6.66 1.22
N ASN A 183 -12.78 -6.68 0.77
CA ASN A 183 -13.72 -7.80 1.02
C ASN A 183 -13.20 -9.15 0.47
N ARG A 184 -12.32 -9.15 -0.53
CA ARG A 184 -11.70 -10.39 -1.06
C ARG A 184 -10.49 -10.84 -0.25
N ILE A 185 -9.67 -9.90 0.22
CA ILE A 185 -8.55 -10.18 1.13
C ILE A 185 -9.10 -10.85 2.40
N GLU A 186 -10.21 -10.33 2.95
CA GLU A 186 -10.88 -10.87 4.14
C GLU A 186 -11.46 -12.29 3.90
N GLN A 187 -11.88 -12.62 2.67
CA GLN A 187 -12.43 -13.94 2.33
C GLN A 187 -11.36 -15.04 2.13
N GLU A 188 -10.09 -14.70 1.88
CA GLU A 188 -9.02 -15.70 1.72
C GLU A 188 -8.47 -16.20 3.06
N GLN A 189 -8.69 -15.49 4.16
CA GLN A 189 -8.26 -15.91 5.50
C GLN A 189 -9.11 -17.08 6.03
N LYS A 190 -8.48 -18.23 6.21
CA LYS A 190 -9.09 -19.46 6.72
C LYS A 190 -8.35 -19.97 7.94
N PHE A 191 -9.09 -20.52 8.90
CA PHE A 191 -8.53 -21.16 10.08
C PHE A 191 -8.88 -22.65 10.16
N THR A 192 -8.03 -23.42 10.86
CA THR A 192 -8.23 -24.87 11.02
C THR A 192 -9.00 -25.16 12.30
N VAL A 193 -10.17 -25.77 12.17
CA VAL A 193 -11.04 -26.12 13.31
C VAL A 193 -11.41 -27.60 13.27
N ILE A 194 -11.81 -28.15 14.42
CA ILE A 194 -12.39 -29.47 14.55
C ILE A 194 -13.90 -29.32 14.70
N ARG A 195 -14.66 -29.89 13.76
CA ARG A 195 -16.13 -30.01 13.85
C ARG A 195 -16.53 -31.43 13.46
N GLY A 196 -17.40 -32.08 14.24
CA GLY A 196 -17.87 -33.46 14.03
C GLY A 196 -16.74 -34.50 13.99
N GLY A 197 -15.66 -34.31 14.75
CA GLY A 197 -14.47 -35.16 14.73
C GLY A 197 -13.58 -34.99 13.49
N GLN A 198 -13.93 -34.10 12.56
CA GLN A 198 -13.18 -33.83 11.34
C GLN A 198 -12.41 -32.51 11.43
N VAL A 199 -11.15 -32.52 10.99
CA VAL A 199 -10.33 -31.32 10.85
C VAL A 199 -10.67 -30.65 9.53
N ILE A 200 -11.29 -29.48 9.59
CA ILE A 200 -11.75 -28.70 8.44
C ILE A 200 -11.15 -27.29 8.46
N GLN A 201 -11.11 -26.64 7.29
CA GLN A 201 -10.72 -25.23 7.18
C GLN A 201 -11.92 -24.37 6.83
N ILE A 202 -12.26 -23.44 7.72
CA ILE A 202 -13.37 -22.49 7.56
C ILE A 202 -12.83 -21.05 7.41
N PRO A 203 -13.56 -20.13 6.75
CA PRO A 203 -13.25 -18.70 6.79
C PRO A 203 -13.21 -18.17 8.23
N VAL A 204 -12.31 -17.23 8.50
CA VAL A 204 -12.14 -16.65 9.85
C VAL A 204 -13.43 -16.02 10.39
N ALA A 205 -14.28 -15.47 9.53
CA ALA A 205 -15.56 -14.87 9.90
C ALA A 205 -16.64 -15.89 10.36
N GLU A 206 -16.50 -17.18 10.00
CA GLU A 206 -17.42 -18.27 10.37
C GLU A 206 -17.04 -18.97 11.69
N LEU A 207 -16.02 -18.46 12.37
CA LEU A 207 -15.55 -18.96 13.66
C LEU A 207 -16.49 -18.50 14.78
N VAL A 208 -16.88 -19.41 15.68
CA VAL A 208 -17.79 -19.13 16.80
C VAL A 208 -17.19 -19.51 18.14
N VAL A 209 -17.73 -18.92 19.21
CA VAL A 209 -17.42 -19.33 20.59
C VAL A 209 -17.79 -20.81 20.80
N GLY A 210 -16.86 -21.58 21.35
CA GLY A 210 -16.93 -23.03 21.46
C GLY A 210 -16.39 -23.81 20.25
N ASP A 211 -15.90 -23.18 19.18
CA ASP A 211 -15.08 -23.92 18.20
C ASP A 211 -13.80 -24.44 18.86
N ILE A 212 -13.37 -25.65 18.45
CA ILE A 212 -12.06 -26.19 18.80
C ILE A 212 -11.09 -25.85 17.67
N ALA A 213 -10.28 -24.82 17.87
CA ALA A 213 -9.29 -24.36 16.91
C ALA A 213 -7.98 -25.16 17.07
N GLN A 214 -7.47 -25.71 15.97
CA GLN A 214 -6.19 -26.41 15.95
C GLN A 214 -5.10 -25.44 15.49
N ILE A 215 -4.18 -25.11 16.39
CA ILE A 215 -3.14 -24.10 16.20
C ILE A 215 -1.78 -24.76 15.94
N LYS A 216 -1.00 -24.19 15.02
CA LYS A 216 0.35 -24.65 14.65
C LYS A 216 1.27 -23.45 14.45
N TYR A 217 2.57 -23.70 14.47
CA TYR A 217 3.60 -22.75 14.05
C TYR A 217 3.23 -21.99 12.76
N GLY A 218 3.28 -20.66 12.84
CA GLY A 218 3.03 -19.72 11.74
C GLY A 218 1.60 -19.20 11.59
N ASP A 219 0.66 -19.70 12.39
CA ASP A 219 -0.72 -19.23 12.40
C ASP A 219 -0.86 -17.86 13.09
N LEU A 220 -1.73 -17.01 12.56
CA LEU A 220 -2.27 -15.83 13.24
C LEU A 220 -3.54 -16.25 14.00
N LEU A 221 -3.63 -15.99 15.29
CA LEU A 221 -4.82 -16.35 16.06
C LEU A 221 -6.02 -15.44 15.70
N PRO A 222 -7.16 -16.01 15.24
CA PRO A 222 -8.30 -15.24 14.73
C PRO A 222 -9.31 -14.81 15.79
N ALA A 223 -9.20 -15.36 17.00
CA ALA A 223 -10.11 -15.19 18.12
C ALA A 223 -9.37 -15.51 19.42
N ASP A 224 -9.90 -15.05 20.55
CA ASP A 224 -9.34 -15.38 21.86
C ASP A 224 -9.80 -16.78 22.30
N GLY A 225 -8.99 -17.47 23.09
CA GLY A 225 -9.27 -18.83 23.53
C GLY A 225 -8.42 -19.34 24.69
N VAL A 226 -8.77 -20.55 25.15
CA VAL A 226 -8.07 -21.27 26.22
C VAL A 226 -7.44 -22.54 25.65
N LEU A 227 -6.16 -22.75 25.94
CA LEU A 227 -5.39 -23.93 25.55
C LEU A 227 -5.93 -25.21 26.23
N ILE A 228 -6.26 -26.21 25.43
CA ILE A 228 -6.69 -27.55 25.89
C ILE A 228 -5.50 -28.51 25.92
N HIS A 229 -4.60 -28.38 24.95
CA HIS A 229 -3.43 -29.22 24.79
C HIS A 229 -2.37 -28.48 23.98
N GLY A 230 -1.09 -28.50 24.40
CA GLY A 230 0.00 -27.83 23.70
C GLY A 230 1.32 -28.59 23.80
N ASN A 231 2.09 -28.58 22.71
CA ASN A 231 3.45 -29.14 22.62
C ASN A 231 4.43 -27.99 22.33
N ASP A 232 5.25 -27.64 23.32
CA ASP A 232 6.28 -26.56 23.25
C ASP A 232 5.77 -25.25 22.61
N LEU A 233 4.54 -24.86 22.94
CA LEU A 233 3.85 -23.72 22.33
C LEU A 233 4.49 -22.39 22.79
N LYS A 234 4.90 -21.57 21.83
CA LYS A 234 5.36 -20.19 22.06
C LYS A 234 4.67 -19.21 21.14
N ILE A 235 4.35 -18.05 21.66
CA ILE A 235 3.56 -17.01 20.97
C ILE A 235 4.27 -15.66 21.07
N ASP A 236 4.19 -14.89 20.00
CA ASP A 236 4.55 -13.47 19.96
C ASP A 236 3.31 -12.64 20.25
N GLU A 237 3.30 -11.96 21.41
CA GLU A 237 2.22 -11.09 21.87
C GLU A 237 2.54 -9.60 21.67
N SER A 238 3.61 -9.26 20.94
CA SER A 238 4.09 -7.87 20.77
C SER A 238 3.05 -6.93 20.16
N SER A 239 2.14 -7.44 19.33
CA SER A 239 0.97 -6.72 18.80
C SER A 239 0.04 -6.13 19.88
N LEU A 240 0.04 -6.72 21.09
CA LEU A 240 -0.82 -6.37 22.22
C LEU A 240 -0.05 -5.79 23.41
N THR A 241 1.09 -6.39 23.78
CA THR A 241 1.89 -5.99 24.94
C THR A 241 2.98 -4.98 24.60
N GLY A 242 3.43 -4.93 23.34
CA GLY A 242 4.62 -4.21 22.92
C GLY A 242 5.94 -4.90 23.27
N GLU A 243 5.91 -6.06 23.96
CA GLU A 243 7.09 -6.85 24.31
C GLU A 243 7.40 -7.87 23.21
N SER A 244 8.63 -7.85 22.66
CA SER A 244 9.03 -8.73 21.54
C SER A 244 9.46 -10.14 21.94
N ASP A 245 9.39 -10.50 23.23
CA ASP A 245 9.84 -11.80 23.71
C ASP A 245 8.78 -12.89 23.54
N HIS A 246 9.20 -14.08 23.12
CA HIS A 246 8.29 -15.20 22.88
C HIS A 246 7.75 -15.78 24.21
N VAL A 247 6.46 -15.60 24.46
CA VAL A 247 5.77 -16.11 25.66
C VAL A 247 5.54 -17.62 25.51
N LYS A 248 6.00 -18.42 26.49
CA LYS A 248 5.70 -19.86 26.57
C LYS A 248 4.30 -20.07 27.12
N LYS A 249 3.45 -20.76 26.37
CA LYS A 249 2.07 -21.10 26.77
C LYS A 249 1.99 -22.54 27.26
N GLY A 250 1.15 -22.79 28.26
CA GLY A 250 1.01 -24.11 28.87
C GLY A 250 -0.07 -24.12 29.95
N LEU A 251 -0.73 -25.28 30.10
CA LEU A 251 -1.93 -25.47 30.93
C LEU A 251 -1.76 -24.95 32.38
N GLU A 252 -0.64 -25.26 33.02
CA GLU A 252 -0.37 -24.93 34.43
C GLU A 252 0.19 -23.50 34.67
N ARG A 253 0.48 -22.73 33.61
CA ARG A 253 1.20 -21.45 33.74
C ARG A 253 0.54 -20.27 33.06
N ASP A 254 0.16 -20.45 31.80
CA ASP A 254 -0.49 -19.42 30.98
C ASP A 254 -1.23 -20.12 29.83
N PRO A 255 -2.51 -20.49 30.05
CA PRO A 255 -3.32 -21.19 29.06
C PRO A 255 -4.01 -20.24 28.07
N LEU A 256 -3.89 -18.92 28.23
CA LEU A 256 -4.63 -17.95 27.43
C LEU A 256 -3.95 -17.66 26.09
N LEU A 257 -4.79 -17.53 25.07
CA LEU A 257 -4.42 -17.37 23.67
C LEU A 257 -5.22 -16.20 23.11
N LEU A 258 -4.54 -15.19 22.57
CA LEU A 258 -5.15 -13.90 22.23
C LEU A 258 -5.21 -13.69 20.71
N SER A 259 -6.35 -13.21 20.20
CA SER A 259 -6.50 -12.80 18.80
C SER A 259 -5.51 -11.71 18.43
N GLY A 260 -5.00 -11.73 17.19
CA GLY A 260 -3.96 -10.78 16.76
C GLY A 260 -2.53 -11.14 17.17
N THR A 261 -2.32 -12.27 17.85
CA THR A 261 -1.00 -12.80 18.20
C THR A 261 -0.59 -13.97 17.29
N HIS A 262 0.72 -14.25 17.22
CA HIS A 262 1.27 -15.21 16.27
C HIS A 262 1.94 -16.41 16.94
N VAL A 263 1.69 -17.62 16.44
CA VAL A 263 2.34 -18.83 16.96
C VAL A 263 3.76 -18.96 16.39
N MET A 264 4.76 -18.73 17.25
CA MET A 264 6.17 -18.67 16.86
C MET A 264 6.91 -20.01 16.98
N GLU A 265 6.48 -20.90 17.88
CA GLU A 265 6.96 -22.29 17.94
C GLU A 265 5.85 -23.22 18.48
N GLY A 266 5.97 -24.52 18.21
CA GLY A 266 5.08 -25.55 18.75
C GLY A 266 3.75 -25.73 18.00
N SER A 267 2.81 -26.41 18.67
CA SER A 267 1.43 -26.62 18.20
C SER A 267 0.50 -26.96 19.35
N GLY A 268 -0.81 -26.83 19.14
CA GLY A 268 -1.80 -27.11 20.17
C GLY A 268 -3.25 -27.16 19.68
N ARG A 269 -4.17 -27.19 20.63
CA ARG A 269 -5.62 -27.05 20.45
C ARG A 269 -6.14 -26.07 21.48
N MET A 270 -7.05 -25.19 21.06
CA MET A 270 -7.72 -24.24 21.94
C MET A 270 -9.23 -24.26 21.75
N ILE A 271 -9.97 -23.96 22.81
CA ILE A 271 -11.40 -23.62 22.70
C ILE A 271 -11.54 -22.10 22.53
N VAL A 272 -12.32 -21.67 21.55
CA VAL A 272 -12.61 -20.26 21.29
C VAL A 272 -13.56 -19.72 22.37
N THR A 273 -13.18 -18.62 23.02
CA THR A 273 -13.96 -18.00 24.11
C THR A 273 -14.54 -16.63 23.74
N ALA A 274 -13.83 -15.83 22.94
CA ALA A 274 -14.31 -14.51 22.51
C ALA A 274 -13.93 -14.19 21.05
N VAL A 275 -14.87 -13.62 20.31
CA VAL A 275 -14.79 -13.37 18.86
C VAL A 275 -15.13 -11.91 18.50
N GLY A 276 -14.63 -11.44 17.36
CA GLY A 276 -14.97 -10.14 16.79
C GLY A 276 -14.70 -8.98 17.74
N VAL A 277 -15.69 -8.09 17.91
CA VAL A 277 -15.59 -6.93 18.82
C VAL A 277 -15.49 -7.29 20.31
N ASN A 278 -15.76 -8.55 20.68
CA ASN A 278 -15.69 -9.03 22.06
C ASN A 278 -14.30 -9.59 22.42
N SER A 279 -13.41 -9.79 21.44
CA SER A 279 -12.03 -10.18 21.71
C SER A 279 -11.20 -9.00 22.23
N GLN A 280 -10.09 -9.25 22.92
CA GLN A 280 -9.19 -8.21 23.44
C GLN A 280 -8.73 -7.26 22.32
N THR A 281 -8.35 -7.81 21.17
CA THR A 281 -8.01 -7.03 19.97
C THR A 281 -9.22 -6.24 19.44
N GLY A 282 -10.41 -6.85 19.40
CA GLY A 282 -11.65 -6.17 18.99
C GLY A 282 -12.05 -4.98 19.88
N ILE A 283 -11.86 -5.12 21.19
CA ILE A 283 -12.09 -4.05 22.18
C ILE A 283 -11.12 -2.90 21.93
N ILE A 284 -9.82 -3.18 21.79
CA ILE A 284 -8.78 -2.18 21.49
C ILE A 284 -9.08 -1.45 20.18
N PHE A 285 -9.41 -2.17 19.10
CA PHE A 285 -9.78 -1.55 17.82
C PHE A 285 -11.05 -0.69 17.91
N THR A 286 -12.03 -1.09 18.72
CA THR A 286 -13.27 -0.32 18.94
C THR A 286 -13.00 0.98 19.71
N LEU A 287 -12.11 0.95 20.71
CA LEU A 287 -11.66 2.14 21.47
C LEU A 287 -10.82 3.10 20.61
N LEU A 288 -9.90 2.57 19.78
CA LEU A 288 -9.13 3.37 18.84
C LEU A 288 -10.02 3.98 17.74
N GLY A 289 -11.04 3.25 17.28
CA GLY A 289 -12.01 3.73 16.28
C GLY A 289 -12.89 4.89 16.78
N SER A 290 -13.34 4.85 18.04
CA SER A 290 -14.19 5.89 18.62
C SER A 290 -13.42 7.16 19.01
N GLY A 291 -12.14 7.04 19.39
CA GLY A 291 -11.27 8.18 19.76
C GLY A 291 -11.01 9.20 18.65
N GLU A 292 -11.17 8.82 17.37
CA GLU A 292 -11.12 9.77 16.24
C GLU A 292 -12.40 10.60 16.10
N GLU A 293 -13.57 10.05 16.42
CA GLU A 293 -14.85 10.76 16.33
C GLU A 293 -15.00 11.79 17.46
N GLU A 294 -14.60 11.44 18.70
CA GLU A 294 -14.59 12.39 19.80
C GLU A 294 -13.69 13.61 19.54
N LYS A 295 -12.53 13.43 18.89
CA LYS A 295 -11.62 14.55 18.55
C LYS A 295 -12.17 15.49 17.48
N LYS A 296 -13.18 15.05 16.69
CA LYS A 296 -13.92 15.93 15.77
C LYS A 296 -15.04 16.66 16.49
N ASN A 297 -15.84 15.97 17.31
CA ASN A 297 -16.97 16.60 18.02
C ASN A 297 -16.51 17.57 19.13
N LYS A 298 -15.43 17.26 19.86
CA LYS A 298 -14.84 18.18 20.87
C LYS A 298 -14.23 19.47 20.28
N LYS A 299 -14.14 19.60 18.95
CA LYS A 299 -13.78 20.86 18.27
C LYS A 299 -14.98 21.74 17.89
N GLN A 300 -16.22 21.29 18.11
CA GLN A 300 -17.43 22.10 17.84
C GLN A 300 -18.13 22.62 19.11
N ASP A 301 -18.08 21.88 20.24
CA ASP A 301 -18.70 22.29 21.52
C ASP A 301 -17.67 22.67 22.60
N GLY A 302 -16.59 23.38 22.20
CA GLY A 302 -15.40 23.62 23.02
C GLY A 302 -15.06 25.10 23.27
N ALA A 303 -16.05 25.97 23.47
CA ALA A 303 -15.82 27.36 23.86
C ALA A 303 -16.82 27.81 24.94
N VAL A 304 -16.29 28.41 26.02
CA VAL A 304 -16.94 28.79 27.29
C VAL A 304 -16.96 27.65 28.34
N GLU A 305 -16.72 28.04 29.60
CA GLU A 305 -16.70 27.23 30.84
C GLU A 305 -15.67 26.08 30.99
N ASN A 306 -14.45 26.43 31.40
CA ASN A 306 -14.15 26.42 32.85
C ASN A 306 -12.77 27.03 33.18
N ARG A 307 -12.79 28.12 33.95
CA ARG A 307 -11.67 28.56 34.82
C ARG A 307 -12.15 28.48 36.26
N ASN A 308 -11.26 28.04 37.15
CA ASN A 308 -11.40 27.99 38.61
C ASN A 308 -12.25 26.83 39.19
N LYS A 309 -11.56 25.80 39.66
CA LYS A 309 -11.53 25.46 41.11
C LYS A 309 -10.38 24.49 41.42
N ALA A 310 -9.83 24.59 42.63
CA ALA A 310 -8.77 23.74 43.14
C ALA A 310 -9.21 23.04 44.44
N LYS A 311 -8.62 21.87 44.70
CA LYS A 311 -8.63 21.08 45.95
C LYS A 311 -9.97 20.51 46.46
N ALA A 312 -10.09 19.18 46.43
CA ALA A 312 -10.33 18.32 47.61
C ALA A 312 -9.96 16.85 47.28
N GLN A 313 -9.63 16.05 48.30
CA GLN A 313 -9.39 14.59 48.25
C GLN A 313 -10.74 13.82 48.10
N ASP A 314 -10.85 12.50 47.92
CA ASP A 314 -9.97 11.37 48.31
C ASP A 314 -10.33 10.08 47.54
N GLY A 315 -9.51 9.02 47.61
CA GLY A 315 -9.86 7.67 47.14
C GLY A 315 -8.84 7.00 46.21
N ALA A 316 -8.37 5.79 46.57
CA ALA A 316 -7.18 5.17 46.00
C ALA A 316 -7.43 4.08 44.93
N ALA A 317 -6.55 4.03 43.92
CA ALA A 317 -6.16 2.84 43.18
C ALA A 317 -4.68 2.99 42.76
N MET A 318 -3.95 1.87 42.66
CA MET A 318 -2.48 1.84 42.77
C MET A 318 -1.81 1.46 41.44
N GLU A 319 -1.19 2.42 40.74
CA GLU A 319 -0.40 2.16 39.53
C GLU A 319 1.00 1.62 39.88
N MET A 320 1.40 0.50 39.27
CA MET A 320 2.75 -0.03 39.37
C MET A 320 3.70 0.68 38.39
N GLN A 321 4.76 1.29 38.90
CA GLN A 321 5.88 1.77 38.08
C GLN A 321 6.95 0.67 37.95
N PRO A 322 7.50 0.42 36.74
CA PRO A 322 8.65 -0.45 36.60
C PRO A 322 9.93 0.24 37.10
N LEU A 323 10.59 -0.38 38.08
CA LEU A 323 11.89 0.06 38.61
C LEU A 323 12.96 0.01 37.51
N LYS A 324 13.62 1.14 37.26
CA LYS A 324 14.90 1.18 36.55
C LYS A 324 16.04 1.05 37.57
N SER A 325 16.99 0.18 37.29
CA SER A 325 18.30 0.18 37.94
C SER A 325 19.24 1.15 37.21
N ASP A 326 19.71 2.17 37.90
CA ASP A 326 20.74 3.09 37.39
C ASP A 326 22.12 2.43 37.34
N GLU A 327 22.89 2.68 36.28
CA GLU A 327 24.28 3.16 36.39
C GLU A 327 24.84 3.66 35.03
N ALA A 328 25.57 4.78 35.09
CA ALA A 328 26.54 5.33 34.10
C ALA A 328 26.08 6.02 32.79
N ALA A 329 25.87 7.35 32.90
CA ALA A 329 26.48 8.44 32.10
C ALA A 329 26.05 8.74 30.64
N ASP A 330 25.23 9.80 30.52
CA ASP A 330 25.38 10.99 29.65
C ASP A 330 25.99 10.87 28.23
N ASP A 331 25.15 10.90 27.19
CA ASP A 331 24.97 12.07 26.27
C ASP A 331 24.03 11.70 25.09
N ALA A 332 22.80 12.25 25.04
CA ALA A 332 21.97 12.28 23.82
C ALA A 332 20.75 13.22 23.93
N SER A 333 20.54 14.03 22.90
CA SER A 333 19.40 14.94 22.71
C SER A 333 18.03 14.26 22.71
N GLU A 334 16.99 14.94 23.23
CA GLU A 334 15.59 14.49 23.18
C GLU A 334 15.11 14.18 21.74
N LYS A 335 15.00 12.90 21.37
CA LYS A 335 14.13 12.46 20.27
C LYS A 335 12.77 12.03 20.83
N LYS A 336 11.76 12.89 20.70
CA LYS A 336 10.35 12.50 20.89
C LYS A 336 10.02 11.36 19.94
N LYS A 337 9.59 10.22 20.47
CA LYS A 337 9.08 9.09 19.67
C LYS A 337 7.80 9.50 18.95
N ASN A 338 7.90 9.83 17.68
CA ASN A 338 6.74 9.96 16.80
C ASN A 338 6.10 8.58 16.57
N LEU A 339 4.77 8.54 16.49
CA LEU A 339 4.05 7.38 15.92
C LEU A 339 4.50 7.17 14.46
N PRO A 340 4.49 5.94 13.94
CA PRO A 340 4.86 5.68 12.55
C PRO A 340 3.95 6.46 11.59
N LYS A 341 4.51 7.49 10.95
CA LYS A 341 3.86 8.22 9.84
C LYS A 341 3.66 7.21 8.69
N LYS A 342 2.51 7.25 8.00
CA LYS A 342 2.35 6.49 6.74
C LYS A 342 3.28 7.10 5.69
N GLU A 343 4.30 6.34 5.29
CA GLU A 343 5.17 6.71 4.18
C GLU A 343 4.33 6.91 2.90
N LYS A 344 4.55 8.03 2.19
CA LYS A 344 3.91 8.31 0.90
C LYS A 344 4.71 7.64 -0.22
N SER A 345 4.06 7.17 -1.28
CA SER A 345 4.79 6.55 -2.40
C SER A 345 5.77 7.52 -3.07
N VAL A 346 6.87 6.99 -3.60
CA VAL A 346 7.96 7.76 -4.23
C VAL A 346 7.45 8.65 -5.38
N LEU A 347 6.55 8.14 -6.22
CA LEU A 347 5.94 8.96 -7.29
C LEU A 347 4.91 9.96 -6.77
N GLN A 348 4.17 9.65 -5.70
CA GLN A 348 3.22 10.59 -5.10
C GLN A 348 3.96 11.84 -4.59
N GLY A 349 5.08 11.68 -3.87
CA GLY A 349 5.90 12.81 -3.43
C GLY A 349 6.37 13.70 -4.59
N LYS A 350 6.86 13.10 -5.68
CA LYS A 350 7.28 13.83 -6.90
C LYS A 350 6.13 14.58 -7.56
N LEU A 351 4.94 13.98 -7.61
CA LEU A 351 3.76 14.56 -8.21
C LEU A 351 3.22 15.73 -7.38
N THR A 352 3.22 15.62 -6.05
CA THR A 352 2.88 16.75 -5.17
C THR A 352 3.85 17.92 -5.38
N LYS A 353 5.17 17.68 -5.41
CA LYS A 353 6.18 18.74 -5.66
C LYS A 353 5.98 19.41 -7.03
N LEU A 354 5.66 18.62 -8.07
CA LEU A 354 5.36 19.13 -9.42
C LEU A 354 4.04 19.91 -9.50
N ALA A 355 2.96 19.43 -8.86
CA ALA A 355 1.68 20.13 -8.82
C ALA A 355 1.79 21.49 -8.11
N VAL A 356 2.53 21.57 -7.00
CA VAL A 356 2.80 22.83 -6.29
C VAL A 356 3.60 23.81 -7.15
N GLN A 357 4.62 23.35 -7.89
CA GLN A 357 5.37 24.20 -8.81
C GLN A 357 4.49 24.78 -9.92
N ILE A 358 3.63 23.95 -10.52
CA ILE A 358 2.69 24.38 -11.56
C ILE A 358 1.65 25.35 -10.98
N GLY A 359 1.09 25.08 -9.80
CA GLY A 359 0.15 25.98 -9.13
C GLY A 359 0.75 27.36 -8.84
N LYS A 360 2.00 27.42 -8.36
CA LYS A 360 2.73 28.69 -8.18
C LYS A 360 2.91 29.45 -9.51
N ALA A 361 3.30 28.76 -10.59
CA ALA A 361 3.44 29.37 -11.91
C ALA A 361 2.10 29.87 -12.48
N GLY A 362 1.03 29.08 -12.33
CA GLY A 362 -0.33 29.42 -12.75
C GLY A 362 -0.88 30.64 -12.03
N LEU A 363 -0.66 30.74 -10.71
CA LEU A 363 -1.05 31.90 -9.90
C LEU A 363 -0.35 33.19 -10.37
N VAL A 364 0.95 33.12 -10.65
CA VAL A 364 1.71 34.27 -11.20
C VAL A 364 1.17 34.69 -12.57
N MET A 365 0.97 33.74 -13.49
CA MET A 365 0.43 34.05 -14.83
C MET A 365 -0.99 34.64 -14.77
N SER A 366 -1.86 34.09 -13.91
CA SER A 366 -3.21 34.60 -13.66
C SER A 366 -3.16 36.05 -13.16
N ALA A 367 -2.38 36.34 -12.12
CA ALA A 367 -2.24 37.68 -11.56
C ALA A 367 -1.69 38.69 -12.58
N VAL A 368 -0.67 38.31 -13.35
CA VAL A 368 -0.11 39.16 -14.42
C VAL A 368 -1.15 39.43 -15.51
N THR A 369 -1.97 38.43 -15.89
CA THR A 369 -3.06 38.60 -16.87
C THR A 369 -4.09 39.64 -16.40
N VAL A 370 -4.53 39.54 -15.14
CA VAL A 370 -5.48 40.51 -14.55
C VAL A 370 -4.88 41.92 -14.51
N ILE A 371 -3.63 42.05 -14.07
CA ILE A 371 -2.93 43.35 -13.99
C ILE A 371 -2.84 43.98 -15.39
N ILE A 372 -2.47 43.22 -16.42
CA ILE A 372 -2.38 43.72 -17.81
C ILE A 372 -3.74 44.17 -18.32
N LEU A 373 -4.80 43.37 -18.13
CA LEU A 373 -6.15 43.71 -18.58
C LEU A 373 -6.68 45.00 -17.92
N VAL A 374 -6.54 45.11 -16.60
CA VAL A 374 -6.96 46.30 -15.83
C VAL A 374 -6.16 47.53 -16.26
N LEU A 375 -4.83 47.42 -16.37
CA LEU A 375 -3.96 48.52 -16.75
C LEU A 375 -4.24 48.98 -18.19
N TYR A 376 -4.42 48.06 -19.13
CA TYR A 376 -4.79 48.38 -20.50
C TYR A 376 -6.13 49.12 -20.55
N PHE A 377 -7.17 48.59 -19.89
CA PHE A 377 -8.49 49.21 -19.85
C PHE A 377 -8.47 50.62 -19.27
N VAL A 378 -7.73 50.84 -18.17
CA VAL A 378 -7.61 52.15 -17.52
C VAL A 378 -6.86 53.14 -18.41
N ILE A 379 -5.74 52.75 -19.02
CA ILE A 379 -4.98 53.63 -19.91
C ILE A 379 -5.78 53.96 -21.16
N ASP A 380 -6.38 52.97 -21.84
CA ASP A 380 -7.12 53.23 -23.07
C ASP A 380 -8.35 54.12 -22.81
N THR A 381 -9.16 53.78 -21.80
CA THR A 381 -10.43 54.50 -21.53
C THR A 381 -10.22 55.91 -20.96
N PHE A 382 -9.37 56.05 -19.95
CA PHE A 382 -9.25 57.32 -19.21
C PHE A 382 -8.09 58.20 -19.69
N TRP A 383 -7.01 57.62 -20.22
CA TRP A 383 -5.83 58.39 -20.63
C TRP A 383 -5.80 58.65 -22.15
N VAL A 384 -6.04 57.63 -22.99
CA VAL A 384 -6.02 57.76 -24.46
C VAL A 384 -7.34 58.34 -24.97
N GLN A 385 -8.47 57.76 -24.60
CA GLN A 385 -9.81 58.21 -25.01
C GLN A 385 -10.33 59.41 -24.19
N GLN A 386 -9.60 59.85 -23.15
CA GLN A 386 -9.89 61.06 -22.35
C GLN A 386 -11.33 61.11 -21.78
N ARG A 387 -11.93 59.97 -21.44
CA ARG A 387 -13.31 59.94 -20.94
C ARG A 387 -13.40 60.42 -19.49
N PRO A 388 -14.33 61.33 -19.14
CA PRO A 388 -14.51 61.77 -17.75
C PRO A 388 -15.08 60.63 -16.87
N TRP A 389 -14.59 60.53 -15.64
CA TRP A 389 -15.11 59.56 -14.67
C TRP A 389 -16.44 60.07 -14.09
N LEU A 390 -17.53 59.78 -14.81
CA LEU A 390 -18.90 60.04 -14.38
C LEU A 390 -19.37 58.97 -13.39
N THR A 391 -20.02 59.39 -12.31
CA THR A 391 -20.56 58.50 -11.26
C THR A 391 -21.64 57.55 -11.80
N GLU A 392 -22.46 58.01 -12.74
CA GLU A 392 -23.51 57.23 -13.42
C GLU A 392 -22.96 56.01 -14.17
N CYS A 393 -21.76 56.11 -14.74
CA CYS A 393 -21.14 55.04 -15.55
C CYS A 393 -20.35 54.01 -14.71
N THR A 394 -20.19 54.25 -13.40
CA THR A 394 -19.40 53.38 -12.50
C THR A 394 -19.80 51.89 -12.53
N PRO A 395 -21.10 51.51 -12.58
CA PRO A 395 -21.50 50.10 -12.63
C PRO A 395 -20.95 49.35 -13.85
N ILE A 396 -20.88 50.02 -15.02
CA ILE A 396 -20.35 49.44 -16.27
C ILE A 396 -18.84 49.19 -16.11
N TYR A 397 -18.10 50.15 -15.54
CA TYR A 397 -16.67 49.98 -15.28
C TYR A 397 -16.38 48.85 -14.27
N ILE A 398 -17.22 48.69 -13.24
CA ILE A 398 -17.15 47.55 -12.31
C ILE A 398 -17.40 46.22 -13.04
N GLN A 399 -18.34 46.17 -13.98
CA GLN A 399 -18.63 44.97 -14.78
C GLN A 399 -17.43 44.52 -15.63
N TYR A 400 -16.68 45.46 -16.22
CA TYR A 400 -15.42 45.15 -16.91
C TYR A 400 -14.34 44.62 -15.96
N LEU A 401 -14.17 45.21 -14.77
CA LEU A 401 -13.22 44.71 -13.77
C LEU A 401 -13.55 43.29 -13.30
N VAL A 402 -14.84 42.98 -13.09
CA VAL A 402 -15.30 41.62 -12.76
C VAL A 402 -15.05 40.65 -13.92
N LYS A 403 -15.28 41.05 -15.18
CA LYS A 403 -14.93 40.24 -16.36
C LYS A 403 -13.43 39.91 -16.40
N PHE A 404 -12.55 40.88 -16.17
CA PHE A 404 -11.09 40.65 -16.12
C PHE A 404 -10.69 39.71 -14.97
N PHE A 405 -11.34 39.84 -13.80
CA PHE A 405 -11.13 38.92 -12.68
C PHE A 405 -11.57 37.48 -13.03
N ILE A 406 -12.72 37.30 -13.67
CA ILE A 406 -13.21 35.99 -14.15
C ILE A 406 -12.23 35.37 -15.16
N VAL A 407 -11.67 36.15 -16.09
CA VAL A 407 -10.61 35.68 -16.99
C VAL A 407 -9.38 35.22 -16.21
N GLY A 408 -8.94 35.98 -15.20
CA GLY A 408 -7.86 35.60 -14.30
C GLY A 408 -8.12 34.27 -13.57
N VAL A 409 -9.29 34.10 -12.96
CA VAL A 409 -9.70 32.85 -12.29
C VAL A 409 -9.76 31.69 -13.29
N THR A 410 -10.26 31.91 -14.50
CA THR A 410 -10.32 30.90 -15.56
C THR A 410 -8.91 30.44 -15.97
N VAL A 411 -7.94 31.36 -16.09
CA VAL A 411 -6.53 31.05 -16.33
C VAL A 411 -5.94 30.24 -15.17
N LEU A 412 -6.30 30.55 -13.92
CA LEU A 412 -5.83 29.79 -12.76
C LEU A 412 -6.39 28.36 -12.74
N VAL A 413 -7.69 28.19 -12.96
CA VAL A 413 -8.37 26.87 -12.99
C VAL A 413 -7.81 25.96 -14.08
N VAL A 414 -7.43 26.50 -15.24
CA VAL A 414 -6.78 25.69 -16.28
C VAL A 414 -5.28 25.53 -16.03
N ALA A 415 -4.61 26.45 -15.32
CA ALA A 415 -3.21 26.27 -14.98
C ALA A 415 -2.98 25.22 -13.89
N VAL A 416 -3.94 24.98 -12.98
CA VAL A 416 -3.81 24.02 -11.87
C VAL A 416 -4.29 22.62 -12.28
N PRO A 417 -3.40 21.61 -12.35
CA PRO A 417 -3.75 20.25 -12.75
C PRO A 417 -4.34 19.43 -11.58
N GLU A 418 -5.63 19.64 -11.29
CA GLU A 418 -6.40 18.92 -10.23
C GLU A 418 -6.37 17.39 -10.43
N GLY A 419 -6.34 16.91 -11.68
CA GLY A 419 -6.34 15.50 -12.04
C GLY A 419 -5.07 14.71 -11.70
N LEU A 420 -3.95 15.35 -11.31
CA LEU A 420 -2.68 14.64 -11.09
C LEU A 420 -2.72 13.58 -9.97
N PRO A 421 -3.17 13.87 -8.73
CA PRO A 421 -3.26 12.85 -7.67
C PRO A 421 -4.33 11.78 -7.97
N LEU A 422 -5.38 12.19 -8.68
CA LEU A 422 -6.48 11.32 -9.08
C LEU A 422 -6.01 10.27 -10.10
N ALA A 423 -5.24 10.67 -11.12
CA ALA A 423 -4.70 9.79 -12.15
C ALA A 423 -3.82 8.66 -11.59
N VAL A 424 -2.97 8.95 -10.60
CA VAL A 424 -2.19 7.92 -9.88
C VAL A 424 -3.12 6.90 -9.26
N THR A 425 -4.13 7.37 -8.53
CA THR A 425 -5.00 6.51 -7.74
C THR A 425 -5.90 5.64 -8.63
N ILE A 426 -6.36 6.18 -9.77
CA ILE A 426 -7.11 5.43 -10.79
C ILE A 426 -6.23 4.38 -11.46
N SER A 427 -5.03 4.77 -11.94
CA SER A 427 -4.10 3.83 -12.59
C SER A 427 -3.78 2.66 -11.69
N LEU A 428 -3.56 2.95 -10.41
CA LEU A 428 -3.17 1.97 -9.41
C LEU A 428 -4.35 1.09 -8.98
N ALA A 429 -5.55 1.64 -8.72
CA ALA A 429 -6.74 0.85 -8.40
C ALA A 429 -7.12 -0.11 -9.54
N TYR A 430 -7.05 0.37 -10.79
CA TYR A 430 -7.24 -0.46 -11.98
C TYR A 430 -6.17 -1.55 -12.10
N SER A 431 -4.90 -1.19 -11.93
CA SER A 431 -3.77 -2.13 -12.01
C SER A 431 -3.83 -3.20 -10.93
N VAL A 432 -4.12 -2.85 -9.67
CA VAL A 432 -4.29 -3.83 -8.57
C VAL A 432 -5.44 -4.80 -8.86
N LYS A 433 -6.59 -4.30 -9.35
CA LYS A 433 -7.72 -5.16 -9.75
C LYS A 433 -7.36 -6.14 -10.88
N LYS A 434 -6.42 -5.78 -11.76
CA LYS A 434 -5.92 -6.66 -12.83
C LYS A 434 -4.82 -7.61 -12.32
N MET A 435 -3.90 -7.13 -11.48
CA MET A 435 -2.90 -7.94 -10.80
C MET A 435 -3.52 -9.08 -9.99
N MET A 436 -4.64 -8.84 -9.32
CA MET A 436 -5.40 -9.88 -8.62
C MET A 436 -5.90 -10.98 -9.58
N LYS A 437 -6.24 -10.65 -10.84
CA LYS A 437 -6.57 -11.65 -11.88
C LYS A 437 -5.31 -12.40 -12.39
N ASP A 438 -4.15 -11.76 -12.27
CA ASP A 438 -2.82 -12.31 -12.53
C ASP A 438 -2.17 -12.94 -11.28
N ASN A 439 -2.98 -13.43 -10.33
CA ASN A 439 -2.57 -14.12 -9.09
C ASN A 439 -1.67 -13.31 -8.12
N ASN A 440 -1.66 -11.97 -8.26
CA ASN A 440 -0.94 -11.06 -7.37
C ASN A 440 -1.95 -10.23 -6.55
N LEU A 441 -2.15 -10.62 -5.29
CA LEU A 441 -3.01 -9.91 -4.34
C LEU A 441 -2.20 -8.80 -3.63
N VAL A 442 -2.35 -7.56 -4.09
CA VAL A 442 -1.65 -6.41 -3.52
C VAL A 442 -2.39 -5.92 -2.26
N ARG A 443 -1.72 -5.96 -1.11
CA ARG A 443 -2.20 -5.42 0.18
C ARG A 443 -1.84 -3.95 0.33
N HIS A 444 -0.59 -3.60 0.03
CA HIS A 444 -0.08 -2.24 0.10
C HIS A 444 0.05 -1.63 -1.30
N LEU A 445 -0.70 -0.55 -1.52
CA LEU A 445 -0.99 0.03 -2.83
C LEU A 445 0.26 0.57 -3.53
N ASP A 446 1.06 1.31 -2.79
CA ASP A 446 2.37 1.84 -3.12
C ASP A 446 3.37 0.76 -3.59
N ALA A 447 3.33 -0.45 -3.04
CA ALA A 447 4.21 -1.55 -3.45
C ALA A 447 4.05 -1.96 -4.93
N CYS A 448 2.86 -1.79 -5.51
CA CYS A 448 2.62 -2.01 -6.94
C CYS A 448 3.51 -1.09 -7.81
N GLU A 449 3.62 0.18 -7.46
CA GLU A 449 4.49 1.14 -8.15
C GLU A 449 5.98 0.86 -7.86
N THR A 450 6.33 0.65 -6.59
CA THR A 450 7.71 0.41 -6.15
C THR A 450 8.32 -0.81 -6.85
N MET A 451 7.55 -1.88 -7.07
CA MET A 451 8.01 -3.07 -7.78
C MET A 451 8.43 -2.79 -9.24
N GLY A 452 7.89 -1.75 -9.88
CA GLY A 452 8.31 -1.33 -11.21
C GLY A 452 9.78 -0.88 -11.28
N ASN A 453 10.33 -0.45 -10.14
CA ASN A 453 11.71 0.03 -9.99
C ASN A 453 12.67 -1.01 -9.38
N ALA A 454 12.20 -2.22 -9.05
CA ALA A 454 13.02 -3.28 -8.44
C ALA A 454 14.34 -3.52 -9.22
N THR A 455 15.46 -3.56 -8.48
CA THR A 455 16.81 -3.84 -8.99
C THR A 455 17.37 -5.16 -8.47
N ALA A 456 16.88 -5.61 -7.31
CA ALA A 456 17.24 -6.88 -6.70
C ALA A 456 16.00 -7.63 -6.20
N ILE A 457 16.03 -8.96 -6.33
CA ILE A 457 15.07 -9.86 -5.67
C ILE A 457 15.87 -10.80 -4.77
N CYS A 458 15.67 -10.72 -3.46
CA CYS A 458 16.21 -11.64 -2.47
C CYS A 458 15.14 -12.71 -2.18
N SER A 459 15.30 -13.90 -2.76
CA SER A 459 14.30 -14.97 -2.73
C SER A 459 14.72 -16.08 -1.76
N ASP A 460 13.81 -16.56 -0.90
CA ASP A 460 14.01 -17.89 -0.31
C ASP A 460 13.95 -18.99 -1.39
N LYS A 461 14.53 -20.14 -1.07
CA LYS A 461 14.58 -21.33 -1.92
C LYS A 461 13.34 -22.20 -1.73
N THR A 462 12.94 -22.47 -0.48
CA THR A 462 11.82 -23.35 -0.11
C THR A 462 10.52 -22.57 -0.29
N GLY A 463 9.43 -23.25 -0.69
CA GLY A 463 8.14 -22.58 -0.93
C GLY A 463 8.11 -21.79 -2.25
N THR A 464 9.10 -20.94 -2.46
CA THR A 464 9.17 -20.00 -3.59
C THR A 464 9.76 -20.64 -4.85
N LEU A 465 11.07 -20.94 -4.87
CA LEU A 465 11.77 -21.40 -6.09
C LEU A 465 11.53 -22.90 -6.35
N THR A 466 11.34 -23.68 -5.29
CA THR A 466 11.01 -25.09 -5.34
C THR A 466 9.51 -25.33 -5.13
N MET A 467 9.04 -26.53 -5.47
CA MET A 467 7.64 -26.94 -5.26
C MET A 467 7.27 -27.13 -3.78
N ASN A 468 8.24 -27.04 -2.86
CA ASN A 468 8.08 -27.38 -1.44
C ASN A 468 7.49 -28.79 -1.23
N ARG A 469 7.85 -29.70 -2.15
CA ARG A 469 7.30 -31.04 -2.33
C ARG A 469 8.45 -32.00 -2.58
N MET A 470 8.99 -32.54 -1.51
CA MET A 470 10.06 -33.54 -1.56
C MET A 470 9.66 -34.74 -2.45
N THR A 471 10.54 -35.15 -3.36
CA THR A 471 10.40 -36.31 -4.23
C THR A 471 11.68 -37.15 -4.21
N VAL A 472 11.58 -38.47 -4.30
CA VAL A 472 12.75 -39.30 -4.65
C VAL A 472 13.07 -39.03 -6.12
N VAL A 473 14.33 -38.71 -6.43
CA VAL A 473 14.80 -38.48 -7.81
C VAL A 473 15.84 -39.52 -8.20
N GLN A 474 16.66 -39.95 -7.24
CA GLN A 474 17.73 -40.92 -7.45
C GLN A 474 17.62 -42.07 -6.45
N ALA A 475 18.06 -43.26 -6.86
CA ALA A 475 18.05 -44.44 -6.00
C ALA A 475 19.25 -45.35 -6.28
N TYR A 476 19.80 -45.95 -5.23
CA TYR A 476 20.69 -47.09 -5.31
C TYR A 476 19.94 -48.32 -4.79
N LEU A 477 19.73 -49.31 -5.66
CA LEU A 477 19.01 -50.54 -5.37
C LEU A 477 19.63 -51.66 -6.22
N ALA A 478 19.69 -52.89 -5.69
CA ALA A 478 20.06 -54.08 -6.47
C ALA A 478 21.41 -53.94 -7.21
N ASP A 479 22.45 -53.49 -6.48
CA ASP A 479 23.81 -53.18 -6.97
C ASP A 479 23.90 -52.12 -8.10
N ARG A 480 22.87 -51.29 -8.32
CA ARG A 480 22.84 -50.27 -9.38
C ARG A 480 22.45 -48.89 -8.86
N TYR A 481 23.12 -47.86 -9.39
CA TYR A 481 22.83 -46.45 -9.15
C TYR A 481 21.98 -45.88 -10.29
N TYR A 482 20.75 -45.48 -9.96
CA TYR A 482 19.78 -44.90 -10.87
C TYR A 482 19.68 -43.38 -10.63
N LYS A 483 19.96 -42.59 -11.66
CA LYS A 483 19.79 -41.12 -11.66
C LYS A 483 18.36 -40.65 -11.96
N ILE A 484 17.51 -41.55 -12.42
CA ILE A 484 16.08 -41.39 -12.70
C ILE A 484 15.42 -42.66 -12.18
N ILE A 485 14.24 -42.57 -11.57
CA ILE A 485 13.47 -43.74 -11.12
C ILE A 485 13.21 -44.68 -12.32
N PRO A 486 13.65 -45.95 -12.29
CA PRO A 486 13.40 -46.90 -13.36
C PRO A 486 12.04 -47.60 -13.17
N ASP A 487 11.58 -48.30 -14.21
CA ASP A 487 10.34 -49.09 -14.15
C ASP A 487 10.43 -50.27 -13.15
N PRO A 488 9.29 -50.71 -12.56
CA PRO A 488 9.26 -51.76 -11.52
C PRO A 488 9.82 -53.11 -11.99
N GLU A 489 9.68 -53.41 -13.27
CA GLU A 489 10.16 -54.64 -13.93
C GLU A 489 11.69 -54.78 -13.93
N SER A 490 12.43 -53.71 -13.57
CA SER A 490 13.89 -53.73 -13.47
C SER A 490 14.43 -54.37 -12.18
N PHE A 491 13.56 -54.84 -11.28
CA PHE A 491 13.91 -55.29 -9.93
C PHE A 491 13.41 -56.71 -9.61
N PRO A 492 14.14 -57.48 -8.77
CA PRO A 492 13.61 -58.72 -8.20
C PRO A 492 12.39 -58.44 -7.30
N GLU A 493 11.31 -59.20 -7.45
CA GLU A 493 10.06 -59.01 -6.68
C GLU A 493 10.31 -58.98 -5.16
N ASN A 494 11.08 -59.93 -4.63
CA ASN A 494 11.45 -59.97 -3.20
C ASN A 494 12.13 -58.68 -2.69
N THR A 495 12.96 -58.03 -3.52
CA THR A 495 13.58 -56.75 -3.17
C THR A 495 12.57 -55.60 -3.22
N LEU A 496 11.68 -55.62 -4.21
CA LEU A 496 10.63 -54.63 -4.39
C LEU A 496 9.60 -54.70 -3.25
N ASP A 497 9.16 -55.89 -2.86
CA ASP A 497 8.20 -56.11 -1.78
C ASP A 497 8.77 -55.67 -0.42
N LYS A 498 10.02 -56.05 -0.10
CA LYS A 498 10.69 -55.59 1.14
C LYS A 498 10.88 -54.06 1.16
N LEU A 499 11.19 -53.45 0.01
CA LEU A 499 11.30 -51.99 -0.13
C LEU A 499 9.96 -51.29 0.13
N ILE A 500 8.89 -51.77 -0.49
CA ILE A 500 7.56 -51.16 -0.41
C ILE A 500 6.98 -51.34 0.99
N ALA A 501 7.02 -52.56 1.55
CA ALA A 501 6.58 -52.82 2.92
C ALA A 501 7.35 -51.95 3.92
N GLY A 502 8.68 -51.87 3.77
CA GLY A 502 9.54 -51.04 4.60
C GLY A 502 9.20 -49.56 4.53
N ILE A 503 8.83 -49.02 3.36
CA ILE A 503 8.41 -47.62 3.23
C ILE A 503 7.01 -47.38 3.82
N ALA A 504 6.05 -48.25 3.51
CA ALA A 504 4.64 -48.08 3.87
C ALA A 504 4.41 -48.21 5.39
N VAL A 505 5.08 -49.18 6.02
CA VAL A 505 4.98 -49.49 7.46
C VAL A 505 5.86 -48.56 8.31
N ASN A 506 7.11 -48.31 7.90
CA ASN A 506 8.01 -47.43 8.65
C ASN A 506 7.80 -45.95 8.29
N SER A 507 6.55 -45.50 8.13
CA SER A 507 6.16 -44.09 7.93
C SER A 507 4.85 -43.85 8.67
N ALA A 508 4.66 -42.67 9.26
CA ALA A 508 3.50 -42.41 10.11
C ALA A 508 2.18 -42.61 9.36
N TYR A 509 1.15 -43.17 10.01
CA TYR A 509 -0.16 -43.43 9.40
C TYR A 509 -0.92 -42.14 9.08
N THR A 510 -0.57 -41.05 9.79
CA THR A 510 -0.99 -39.68 9.49
C THR A 510 -0.35 -39.12 8.21
N THR A 511 0.81 -39.62 7.78
CA THR A 511 1.45 -39.23 6.52
C THR A 511 0.72 -39.88 5.34
N LYS A 512 0.13 -39.07 4.45
CA LYS A 512 -0.67 -39.53 3.30
C LYS A 512 -0.44 -38.65 2.07
N ILE A 513 -0.58 -39.24 0.89
CA ILE A 513 -0.70 -38.52 -0.38
C ILE A 513 -2.18 -38.53 -0.76
N LEU A 514 -2.75 -37.34 -0.94
CA LEU A 514 -4.14 -37.15 -1.34
C LEU A 514 -4.20 -36.69 -2.82
N PRO A 515 -5.31 -36.97 -3.53
CA PRO A 515 -5.53 -36.41 -4.85
C PRO A 515 -5.51 -34.87 -4.83
N PRO A 516 -5.26 -34.21 -5.97
CA PRO A 516 -5.30 -32.76 -6.07
C PRO A 516 -6.72 -32.22 -5.85
N GLU A 517 -6.84 -31.03 -5.27
CA GLU A 517 -8.12 -30.33 -5.05
C GLU A 517 -8.76 -29.77 -6.34
N LYS A 518 -7.99 -29.74 -7.45
CA LYS A 518 -8.42 -29.30 -8.78
C LYS A 518 -7.92 -30.29 -9.82
N GLU A 519 -8.72 -30.57 -10.85
CA GLU A 519 -8.27 -31.39 -11.99
C GLU A 519 -7.00 -30.81 -12.62
N GLY A 520 -6.02 -31.68 -12.92
CA GLY A 520 -4.70 -31.29 -13.41
C GLY A 520 -3.73 -30.72 -12.35
N GLY A 521 -4.16 -30.57 -11.09
CA GLY A 521 -3.29 -30.14 -9.99
C GLY A 521 -2.29 -31.21 -9.53
N LEU A 522 -1.31 -30.81 -8.72
CA LEU A 522 -0.37 -31.73 -8.07
C LEU A 522 -1.00 -32.38 -6.82
N PRO A 523 -0.75 -33.67 -6.55
CA PRO A 523 -1.31 -34.36 -5.38
C PRO A 523 -0.76 -33.80 -4.06
N ARG A 524 -1.65 -33.69 -3.06
CA ARG A 524 -1.40 -33.00 -1.79
C ARG A 524 -0.67 -33.91 -0.80
N HIS A 525 0.47 -33.45 -0.27
CA HIS A 525 1.25 -34.16 0.75
C HIS A 525 0.75 -33.76 2.15
N VAL A 526 0.37 -34.74 2.98
CA VAL A 526 -0.02 -34.56 4.39
C VAL A 526 0.97 -35.30 5.27
N GLY A 527 1.40 -34.70 6.38
CA GLY A 527 2.42 -35.26 7.27
C GLY A 527 3.84 -34.87 6.89
N ASN A 528 4.84 -35.68 7.25
CA ASN A 528 6.24 -35.36 7.00
C ASN A 528 6.55 -35.45 5.50
N LYS A 529 7.02 -34.34 4.89
CA LYS A 529 7.30 -34.26 3.45
C LYS A 529 8.32 -35.30 2.97
N THR A 530 9.31 -35.66 3.81
CA THR A 530 10.31 -36.69 3.48
C THR A 530 9.67 -38.08 3.41
N GLU A 531 8.68 -38.36 4.26
CA GLU A 531 7.91 -39.61 4.21
C GLU A 531 6.94 -39.62 3.02
N CYS A 532 6.30 -38.49 2.73
CA CYS A 532 5.50 -38.34 1.51
C CYS A 532 6.33 -38.58 0.24
N ALA A 533 7.61 -38.18 0.22
CA ALA A 533 8.51 -38.48 -0.90
C ALA A 533 8.72 -40.01 -1.08
N LEU A 534 8.84 -40.75 0.02
CA LEU A 534 8.98 -42.21 0.01
C LEU A 534 7.67 -42.90 -0.40
N LEU A 535 6.53 -42.48 0.14
CA LEU A 535 5.21 -42.99 -0.30
C LEU A 535 4.96 -42.67 -1.79
N GLY A 536 5.41 -41.51 -2.26
CA GLY A 536 5.34 -41.10 -3.65
C GLY A 536 6.25 -41.93 -4.55
N PHE A 537 7.38 -42.40 -4.03
CA PHE A 537 8.26 -43.35 -4.71
C PHE A 537 7.60 -44.74 -4.84
N VAL A 538 6.86 -45.21 -3.83
CA VAL A 538 6.05 -46.43 -3.94
C VAL A 538 4.97 -46.30 -5.03
N LEU A 539 4.27 -45.16 -5.09
CA LEU A 539 3.30 -44.89 -6.16
C LEU A 539 3.98 -44.82 -7.55
N ALA A 540 5.17 -44.21 -7.65
CA ALA A 540 5.96 -44.16 -8.89
C ALA A 540 6.41 -45.57 -9.35
N LEU A 541 6.63 -46.48 -8.40
CA LEU A 541 6.85 -47.92 -8.63
C LEU A 541 5.54 -48.70 -8.92
N LYS A 542 4.44 -48.01 -9.25
CA LYS A 542 3.15 -48.56 -9.70
C LYS A 542 2.50 -49.51 -8.66
N ARG A 543 2.74 -49.27 -7.37
CA ARG A 543 2.22 -50.09 -6.25
C ARG A 543 1.48 -49.20 -5.25
N ASP A 544 0.42 -49.72 -4.64
CA ASP A 544 -0.36 -48.98 -3.64
C ASP A 544 0.16 -49.25 -2.23
N TYR A 545 0.54 -48.18 -1.52
CA TYR A 545 0.95 -48.26 -0.11
C TYR A 545 -0.26 -48.40 0.82
N GLN A 546 -1.46 -47.98 0.41
CA GLN A 546 -2.64 -47.97 1.26
C GLN A 546 -3.20 -49.38 1.45
N ALA A 547 -3.18 -50.23 0.42
CA ALA A 547 -3.47 -51.66 0.54
C ALA A 547 -2.66 -52.32 1.68
N ILE A 548 -1.34 -52.11 1.71
CA ILE A 548 -0.45 -52.68 2.75
C ILE A 548 -0.78 -52.14 4.15
N ARG A 549 -1.11 -50.86 4.26
CA ARG A 549 -1.56 -50.23 5.52
C ARG A 549 -2.96 -50.67 5.97
N ASN A 550 -3.78 -51.22 5.07
CA ASN A 550 -5.06 -51.82 5.43
C ASN A 550 -4.86 -53.26 5.94
N GLU A 551 -3.91 -54.01 5.36
CA GLU A 551 -3.54 -55.36 5.83
C GLU A 551 -2.80 -55.32 7.18
N ILE A 552 -1.92 -54.33 7.35
CA ILE A 552 -1.17 -54.05 8.57
C ILE A 552 -1.59 -52.67 9.07
N PRO A 553 -2.67 -52.53 9.86
CA PRO A 553 -3.03 -51.26 10.47
C PRO A 553 -2.16 -50.95 11.71
N GLU A 554 -2.30 -49.75 12.25
CA GLU A 554 -1.43 -49.20 13.30
C GLU A 554 -1.45 -50.04 14.60
N GLU A 555 -2.56 -50.70 14.91
CA GLU A 555 -2.70 -51.57 16.10
C GLU A 555 -1.95 -52.91 15.98
N LYS A 556 -1.47 -53.27 14.77
CA LYS A 556 -0.61 -54.45 14.57
C LYS A 556 0.89 -54.15 14.72
N LEU A 557 1.28 -52.89 14.90
CA LEU A 557 2.68 -52.52 15.12
C LEU A 557 3.09 -52.95 16.53
N PHE A 558 4.19 -53.70 16.66
CA PHE A 558 4.65 -54.19 17.96
C PHE A 558 5.36 -53.10 18.77
N LYS A 559 6.26 -52.34 18.12
CA LYS A 559 6.96 -51.20 18.72
C LYS A 559 7.40 -50.22 17.64
N VAL A 560 7.29 -48.91 17.91
CA VAL A 560 7.74 -47.85 17.01
C VAL A 560 8.78 -46.99 17.72
N TYR A 561 10.01 -47.04 17.21
CA TYR A 561 11.09 -46.13 17.59
C TYR A 561 10.98 -44.88 16.73
N THR A 562 10.36 -43.83 17.29
CA THR A 562 10.11 -42.54 16.63
C THR A 562 11.39 -41.84 16.16
N PHE A 563 11.29 -40.78 15.34
CA PHE A 563 12.49 -40.03 14.98
C PHE A 563 13.09 -39.31 16.21
N ASN A 564 14.39 -39.46 16.42
CA ASN A 564 15.14 -38.72 17.43
C ASN A 564 16.40 -38.11 16.78
N SER A 565 16.62 -36.81 17.00
CA SER A 565 17.65 -35.99 16.36
C SER A 565 19.09 -36.46 16.64
N ALA A 566 19.35 -37.14 17.77
CA ALA A 566 20.66 -37.71 18.08
C ALA A 566 20.95 -38.95 17.21
N ARG A 567 19.96 -39.84 17.02
CA ARG A 567 20.10 -41.05 16.17
C ARG A 567 19.87 -40.81 14.69
N LYS A 568 19.13 -39.75 14.33
CA LYS A 568 18.72 -39.39 12.95
C LYS A 568 18.06 -40.55 12.18
N SER A 569 17.31 -41.39 12.90
CA SER A 569 16.60 -42.55 12.36
C SER A 569 15.27 -42.79 13.07
N MET A 570 14.40 -43.54 12.39
CA MET A 570 13.11 -44.06 12.85
C MET A 570 13.01 -45.54 12.44
N SER A 571 12.47 -46.39 13.31
CA SER A 571 12.26 -47.81 13.01
C SER A 571 10.93 -48.33 13.54
N THR A 572 10.31 -49.24 12.80
CA THR A 572 9.04 -49.89 13.18
C THR A 572 9.24 -51.40 13.22
N VAL A 573 8.77 -52.04 14.29
CA VAL A 573 8.82 -53.50 14.50
C VAL A 573 7.45 -54.10 14.27
N LEU A 574 7.39 -55.14 13.45
CA LEU A 574 6.24 -56.01 13.22
C LEU A 574 6.46 -57.36 13.90
N LYS A 575 5.36 -57.97 14.35
CA LYS A 575 5.33 -59.37 14.80
C LYS A 575 4.61 -60.23 13.75
N ASN A 576 5.31 -61.20 13.19
CA ASN A 576 4.77 -62.08 12.18
C ASN A 576 3.90 -63.19 12.80
N PRO A 577 2.94 -63.77 12.06
CA PRO A 577 2.08 -64.85 12.58
C PRO A 577 2.83 -66.11 13.05
N ASN A 578 4.03 -66.35 12.53
CA ASN A 578 4.91 -67.45 12.92
C ASN A 578 5.73 -67.19 14.21
N GLY A 579 5.55 -66.04 14.87
CA GLY A 579 6.26 -65.66 16.09
C GLY A 579 7.64 -64.99 15.87
N SER A 580 8.09 -64.85 14.62
CA SER A 580 9.28 -64.04 14.29
C SER A 580 8.96 -62.54 14.32
N PHE A 581 9.99 -61.71 14.43
CA PHE A 581 9.84 -60.25 14.33
C PHE A 581 10.58 -59.70 13.11
N GLN A 582 10.02 -58.69 12.47
CA GLN A 582 10.66 -57.98 11.36
C GLN A 582 10.67 -56.48 11.67
N MET A 583 11.86 -55.89 11.70
CA MET A 583 12.04 -54.46 11.88
C MET A 583 12.40 -53.81 10.56
N PHE A 584 11.74 -52.70 10.25
CA PHE A 584 12.15 -51.78 9.18
C PHE A 584 12.75 -50.51 9.78
N SER A 585 13.81 -49.98 9.19
CA SER A 585 14.52 -48.79 9.65
C SER A 585 14.79 -47.82 8.50
N LYS A 586 14.68 -46.52 8.78
CA LYS A 586 15.00 -45.44 7.85
C LYS A 586 15.74 -44.33 8.59
N GLY A 587 16.66 -43.67 7.90
CA GLY A 587 17.40 -42.56 8.50
C GLY A 587 18.46 -41.99 7.57
N ALA A 588 19.27 -41.09 8.11
CA ALA A 588 20.40 -40.53 7.39
C ALA A 588 21.32 -41.64 6.86
N SER A 589 21.64 -41.56 5.57
CA SER A 589 22.28 -42.65 4.82
C SER A 589 23.56 -43.19 5.47
N GLU A 590 24.42 -42.29 5.91
CA GLU A 590 25.73 -42.49 6.51
C GLU A 590 25.67 -42.99 7.96
N ILE A 591 24.51 -42.95 8.61
CA ILE A 591 24.28 -43.47 9.96
C ILE A 591 23.70 -44.89 9.88
N ILE A 592 22.65 -45.10 9.08
CA ILE A 592 22.06 -46.43 8.89
C ILE A 592 23.05 -47.37 8.19
N LEU A 593 23.80 -46.91 7.18
CA LEU A 593 24.78 -47.75 6.48
C LEU A 593 25.92 -48.22 7.41
N LYS A 594 26.31 -47.44 8.42
CA LYS A 594 27.27 -47.88 9.46
C LYS A 594 26.72 -49.03 10.31
N LYS A 595 25.41 -49.01 10.58
CA LYS A 595 24.66 -50.04 11.31
C LYS A 595 24.29 -51.26 10.44
N CYS A 596 24.48 -51.19 9.13
CA CYS A 596 24.24 -52.31 8.22
C CYS A 596 25.42 -53.27 8.17
N SER A 597 25.17 -54.57 8.33
CA SER A 597 26.14 -55.66 8.13
C SER A 597 25.98 -56.37 6.78
N LYS A 598 24.80 -56.24 6.16
CA LYS A 598 24.41 -56.92 4.91
C LYS A 598 23.78 -55.93 3.93
N ILE A 599 23.71 -56.30 2.66
CA ILE A 599 23.02 -55.54 1.59
C ILE A 599 22.31 -56.51 0.63
N LEU A 600 21.17 -56.10 0.06
CA LEU A 600 20.50 -56.87 -1.00
C LEU A 600 21.21 -56.69 -2.35
N ASN A 601 21.62 -57.81 -2.94
CA ASN A 601 22.32 -57.84 -4.23
C ASN A 601 21.35 -57.75 -5.42
N ALA A 602 21.88 -57.73 -6.65
CA ALA A 602 21.11 -57.71 -7.89
C ALA A 602 20.10 -58.87 -8.10
N LYS A 603 20.19 -59.96 -7.31
CA LYS A 603 19.27 -61.11 -7.32
C LYS A 603 18.26 -61.10 -6.16
N GLY A 604 18.36 -60.12 -5.25
CA GLY A 604 17.57 -60.07 -4.02
C GLY A 604 18.08 -60.98 -2.89
N GLU A 605 19.30 -61.51 -3.01
CA GLU A 605 19.96 -62.29 -1.96
C GLU A 605 20.74 -61.38 -1.00
N MET A 606 20.90 -61.79 0.26
CA MET A 606 21.67 -61.05 1.25
C MET A 606 23.18 -61.28 1.06
N LYS A 607 23.91 -60.22 0.75
CA LYS A 607 25.38 -60.19 0.65
C LYS A 607 25.98 -59.52 1.88
N GLU A 608 27.05 -60.09 2.43
CA GLU A 608 27.83 -59.47 3.52
C GLU A 608 28.47 -58.14 3.06
N LEU A 609 28.33 -57.10 3.88
CA LEU A 609 28.73 -55.72 3.58
C LEU A 609 30.02 -55.37 4.36
N LYS A 610 31.18 -55.56 3.72
CA LYS A 610 32.49 -55.33 4.33
C LYS A 610 32.76 -53.83 4.47
N MET A 611 33.68 -53.46 5.36
CA MET A 611 34.03 -52.04 5.61
C MET A 611 34.39 -51.29 4.31
N ARG A 612 35.15 -51.93 3.42
CA ARG A 612 35.50 -51.38 2.10
C ARG A 612 34.28 -51.13 1.20
N ASP A 613 33.29 -52.03 1.23
CA ASP A 613 32.06 -51.87 0.45
C ASP A 613 31.22 -50.69 0.97
N ARG A 614 31.22 -50.45 2.30
CA ARG A 614 30.56 -49.28 2.92
C ARG A 614 31.24 -47.99 2.49
N ASP A 615 32.57 -47.90 2.56
CA ASP A 615 33.33 -46.73 2.14
C ASP A 615 33.17 -46.45 0.63
N ASP A 616 33.13 -47.50 -0.19
CA ASP A 616 32.87 -47.39 -1.63
C ASP A 616 31.45 -46.86 -1.91
N LEU A 617 30.41 -47.32 -1.18
CA LEU A 617 29.05 -46.79 -1.29
C LEU A 617 28.97 -45.33 -0.84
N VAL A 618 29.66 -44.96 0.24
CA VAL A 618 29.73 -43.56 0.69
C VAL A 618 30.32 -42.68 -0.42
N LYS A 619 31.49 -43.05 -0.97
CA LYS A 619 32.20 -42.23 -1.97
C LYS A 619 31.58 -42.24 -3.38
N LYS A 620 30.96 -43.35 -3.79
CA LYS A 620 30.44 -43.52 -5.17
C LYS A 620 28.94 -43.22 -5.30
N VAL A 621 28.20 -43.18 -4.19
CA VAL A 621 26.74 -42.98 -4.20
C VAL A 621 26.34 -41.82 -3.29
N ILE A 622 26.64 -41.89 -1.99
CA ILE A 622 26.14 -40.89 -1.02
C ILE A 622 26.79 -39.51 -1.23
N GLU A 623 28.11 -39.44 -1.37
CA GLU A 623 28.83 -38.19 -1.62
C GLU A 623 28.40 -37.52 -2.94
N PRO A 624 28.29 -38.22 -4.09
CA PRO A 624 27.70 -37.66 -5.31
C PRO A 624 26.27 -37.15 -5.13
N MET A 625 25.35 -37.94 -4.56
CA MET A 625 23.97 -37.51 -4.29
C MET A 625 23.94 -36.23 -3.42
N ALA A 626 24.73 -36.19 -2.34
CA ALA A 626 24.83 -35.03 -1.46
C ALA A 626 25.48 -33.81 -2.15
N SER A 627 26.41 -34.02 -3.08
CA SER A 627 27.03 -32.95 -3.88
C SER A 627 26.07 -32.33 -4.91
N GLU A 628 25.14 -33.13 -5.45
CA GLU A 628 24.01 -32.67 -6.27
C GLU A 628 22.91 -32.00 -5.41
N GLY A 629 23.08 -31.95 -4.08
CA GLY A 629 22.19 -31.26 -3.13
C GLY A 629 21.09 -32.13 -2.51
N LEU A 630 21.07 -33.42 -2.81
CA LEU A 630 20.01 -34.36 -2.42
C LEU A 630 20.10 -34.75 -0.94
N ARG A 631 18.95 -34.89 -0.27
CA ARG A 631 18.84 -35.52 1.05
C ARG A 631 18.89 -37.03 0.89
N THR A 632 19.99 -37.64 1.32
CA THR A 632 20.21 -39.09 1.22
C THR A 632 19.63 -39.84 2.41
N ILE A 633 18.69 -40.75 2.14
CA ILE A 633 18.05 -41.62 3.14
C ILE A 633 18.41 -43.07 2.81
N CYS A 634 18.85 -43.84 3.81
CA CYS A 634 19.01 -45.28 3.68
C CYS A 634 17.80 -45.99 4.29
N LEU A 635 17.31 -47.00 3.59
CA LEU A 635 16.23 -47.90 3.98
C LEU A 635 16.83 -49.28 4.25
N ALA A 636 16.54 -49.83 5.42
CA ALA A 636 17.08 -51.10 5.89
C ALA A 636 16.04 -51.93 6.63
N PHE A 637 16.31 -53.22 6.79
CA PHE A 637 15.48 -54.12 7.61
C PHE A 637 16.35 -55.08 8.45
N ARG A 638 15.75 -55.71 9.45
CA ARG A 638 16.31 -56.83 10.20
C ARG A 638 15.20 -57.83 10.51
N GLU A 639 15.53 -59.10 10.40
CA GLU A 639 14.65 -60.22 10.77
C GLU A 639 15.21 -60.84 12.06
N PHE A 640 14.33 -61.13 13.01
CA PHE A 640 14.66 -61.75 14.30
C PHE A 640 13.97 -63.11 14.40
N GLU A 641 14.72 -64.11 14.85
CA GLU A 641 14.24 -65.50 14.95
C GLU A 641 13.19 -65.70 16.05
N VAL A 642 12.45 -66.81 15.97
CA VAL A 642 11.43 -67.16 16.97
C VAL A 642 12.13 -67.51 18.29
N ASN A 643 11.67 -66.92 19.40
CA ASN A 643 12.23 -67.05 20.75
C ASN A 643 13.63 -66.41 20.97
N SER A 644 13.99 -65.36 20.23
CA SER A 644 15.12 -64.51 20.61
C SER A 644 14.78 -63.66 21.85
N ASP A 645 15.55 -63.79 22.93
CA ASP A 645 15.49 -62.92 24.13
C ASP A 645 16.03 -61.51 23.81
N VAL A 646 15.29 -60.77 22.99
CA VAL A 646 15.63 -59.40 22.59
C VAL A 646 15.11 -58.42 23.63
N ASP A 647 16.03 -57.69 24.25
CA ASP A 647 15.70 -56.51 25.04
C ASP A 647 15.27 -55.37 24.11
N TRP A 648 13.95 -55.21 23.97
CA TRP A 648 13.36 -54.16 23.13
C TRP A 648 13.55 -52.74 23.69
N ASP A 649 14.00 -52.57 24.92
CA ASP A 649 14.30 -51.25 25.51
C ASP A 649 15.77 -50.86 25.28
N ASN A 650 16.67 -51.84 25.07
CA ASN A 650 18.03 -51.60 24.59
C ASN A 650 18.09 -51.32 23.07
N GLU A 651 17.68 -50.10 22.68
CA GLU A 651 17.61 -49.66 21.28
C GLU A 651 18.92 -49.84 20.49
N ASN A 652 20.08 -49.78 21.15
CA ASN A 652 21.38 -49.86 20.46
C ASN A 652 21.66 -51.25 19.89
N ASP A 653 21.26 -52.30 20.62
CA ASP A 653 21.42 -53.68 20.17
C ASP A 653 20.40 -54.04 19.09
N VAL A 654 19.13 -53.63 19.28
CA VAL A 654 18.04 -53.79 18.32
C VAL A 654 18.39 -53.13 16.97
N LEU A 655 18.95 -51.91 17.00
CA LEU A 655 19.33 -51.12 15.82
C LEU A 655 20.72 -51.48 15.25
N SER A 656 21.30 -52.64 15.60
CA SER A 656 22.52 -53.20 15.00
C SER A 656 22.20 -54.25 13.91
N ASP A 657 23.22 -54.85 13.29
CA ASP A 657 23.13 -55.94 12.27
C ASP A 657 22.07 -55.76 11.17
N LEU A 658 21.90 -54.53 10.67
CA LEU A 658 20.85 -54.23 9.67
C LEU A 658 21.23 -54.76 8.27
N THR A 659 20.22 -55.05 7.45
CA THR A 659 20.38 -55.32 6.02
C THR A 659 19.93 -54.10 5.21
N CYS A 660 20.86 -53.49 4.47
CA CYS A 660 20.56 -52.38 3.58
C CYS A 660 19.70 -52.84 2.38
N ILE A 661 18.55 -52.19 2.19
CA ILE A 661 17.68 -52.38 1.02
C ILE A 661 18.11 -51.40 -0.07
N ALA A 662 18.06 -50.11 0.25
CA ALA A 662 18.17 -49.01 -0.71
C ALA A 662 18.81 -47.77 -0.09
N ILE A 663 19.45 -46.94 -0.92
CA ILE A 663 19.79 -45.56 -0.59
C ILE A 663 19.08 -44.66 -1.60
N VAL A 664 18.25 -43.74 -1.14
CA VAL A 664 17.49 -42.82 -2.01
C VAL A 664 17.94 -41.38 -1.84
N GLY A 665 18.10 -40.68 -2.96
CA GLY A 665 18.33 -39.24 -3.03
C GLY A 665 17.00 -38.50 -3.19
N ILE A 666 16.61 -37.77 -2.16
CA ILE A 666 15.37 -36.99 -2.10
C ILE A 666 15.68 -35.52 -2.37
N GLU A 667 14.95 -34.89 -3.28
CA GLU A 667 15.11 -33.48 -3.64
C GLU A 667 13.79 -32.72 -3.53
N ASP A 668 13.88 -31.41 -3.31
CA ASP A 668 12.75 -30.49 -3.49
C ASP A 668 12.88 -29.86 -4.88
N PRO A 669 12.10 -30.30 -5.88
CA PRO A 669 12.33 -29.94 -7.27
C PRO A 669 12.03 -28.47 -7.53
N VAL A 670 12.82 -27.87 -8.43
CA VAL A 670 12.58 -26.50 -8.94
C VAL A 670 11.29 -26.48 -9.75
N ARG A 671 10.50 -25.42 -9.62
CA ARG A 671 9.28 -25.23 -10.43
C ARG A 671 9.66 -25.05 -11.91
N PRO A 672 9.04 -25.76 -12.89
CA PRO A 672 9.43 -25.74 -14.30
C PRO A 672 9.56 -24.34 -14.93
N GLU A 673 8.76 -23.40 -14.45
CA GLU A 673 8.65 -22.02 -14.93
C GLU A 673 9.67 -21.05 -14.31
N VAL A 674 10.29 -21.41 -13.18
CA VAL A 674 11.26 -20.56 -12.46
C VAL A 674 12.50 -20.19 -13.30
N PRO A 675 13.14 -21.10 -14.06
CA PRO A 675 14.30 -20.76 -14.88
C PRO A 675 14.01 -19.69 -15.96
N ASP A 676 12.86 -19.75 -16.63
CA ASP A 676 12.47 -18.73 -17.61
C ASP A 676 12.10 -17.39 -16.94
N ALA A 677 11.42 -17.45 -15.79
CA ALA A 677 11.07 -16.27 -15.01
C ALA A 677 12.33 -15.53 -14.50
N ILE A 678 13.34 -16.25 -14.01
CA ILE A 678 14.62 -15.69 -13.58
C ILE A 678 15.39 -15.08 -14.77
N LYS A 679 15.39 -15.75 -15.93
CA LYS A 679 15.98 -15.21 -17.16
C LYS A 679 15.31 -13.90 -17.59
N LYS A 680 13.97 -13.81 -17.51
CA LYS A 680 13.21 -12.57 -17.76
C LYS A 680 13.56 -11.46 -16.76
N CYS A 681 13.67 -11.77 -15.46
CA CYS A 681 14.15 -10.82 -14.45
C CYS A 681 15.55 -10.28 -14.78
N GLN A 682 16.50 -11.17 -15.12
CA GLN A 682 17.87 -10.78 -15.47
C GLN A 682 17.93 -9.89 -16.72
N GLN A 683 17.16 -10.23 -17.77
CA GLN A 683 17.01 -9.38 -18.97
C GLN A 683 16.44 -8.00 -18.64
N ALA A 684 15.47 -7.93 -17.71
CA ALA A 684 14.89 -6.69 -17.21
C ALA A 684 15.83 -5.87 -16.29
N GLY A 685 17.07 -6.33 -16.08
CA GLY A 685 18.08 -5.68 -15.24
C GLY A 685 17.92 -5.94 -13.74
N ILE A 686 17.17 -6.98 -13.36
CA ILE A 686 16.89 -7.34 -11.96
C ILE A 686 17.79 -8.50 -11.54
N THR A 687 18.56 -8.31 -10.47
CA THR A 687 19.48 -9.33 -9.95
C THR A 687 18.77 -10.21 -8.92
N VAL A 688 18.44 -11.45 -9.29
CA VAL A 688 17.91 -12.46 -8.35
C VAL A 688 19.06 -13.01 -7.48
N ARG A 689 18.82 -13.13 -6.18
CA ARG A 689 19.72 -13.69 -5.17
C ARG A 689 18.95 -14.72 -4.34
N MET A 690 19.54 -15.88 -4.11
CA MET A 690 18.99 -16.89 -3.21
C MET A 690 19.49 -16.65 -1.78
N VAL A 691 18.57 -16.61 -0.81
CA VAL A 691 18.88 -16.44 0.62
C VAL A 691 18.13 -17.52 1.40
N THR A 692 18.83 -18.51 1.94
CA THR A 692 18.20 -19.72 2.49
C THR A 692 18.94 -20.31 3.69
N GLY A 693 18.19 -20.98 4.58
CA GLY A 693 18.74 -21.77 5.69
C GLY A 693 19.44 -23.08 5.27
N ASP A 694 19.31 -23.49 4.00
CA ASP A 694 19.89 -24.74 3.49
C ASP A 694 21.43 -24.75 3.46
N ASN A 695 22.01 -25.94 3.30
CA ASN A 695 23.45 -26.13 3.10
C ASN A 695 23.91 -25.46 1.78
N ILE A 696 25.10 -24.86 1.80
CA ILE A 696 25.71 -24.18 0.64
C ILE A 696 25.81 -25.06 -0.62
N ASN A 697 26.01 -26.37 -0.49
CA ASN A 697 26.06 -27.27 -1.65
C ASN A 697 24.69 -27.43 -2.31
N THR A 698 23.63 -27.67 -1.53
CA THR A 698 22.25 -27.70 -2.00
C THR A 698 21.83 -26.36 -2.60
N ALA A 699 22.11 -25.26 -1.91
CA ALA A 699 21.78 -23.91 -2.37
C ALA A 699 22.50 -23.58 -3.71
N ARG A 700 23.78 -23.97 -3.86
CA ARG A 700 24.52 -23.83 -5.12
C ARG A 700 23.91 -24.68 -6.23
N ALA A 701 23.58 -25.96 -5.97
CA ALA A 701 22.99 -26.84 -6.96
C ALA A 701 21.64 -26.31 -7.48
N ILE A 702 20.75 -25.88 -6.57
CA ILE A 702 19.46 -25.26 -6.93
C ILE A 702 19.68 -23.92 -7.66
N ALA A 703 20.60 -23.07 -7.20
CA ALA A 703 20.90 -21.80 -7.88
C ALA A 703 21.41 -21.99 -9.32
N THR A 704 22.19 -23.04 -9.58
CA THR A 704 22.59 -23.43 -10.94
C THR A 704 21.40 -23.97 -11.76
N LYS A 705 20.57 -24.86 -11.19
CA LYS A 705 19.33 -25.35 -11.86
C LYS A 705 18.36 -24.22 -12.22
N CYS A 706 18.27 -23.20 -11.37
CA CYS A 706 17.43 -22.00 -11.56
C CYS A 706 18.02 -20.95 -12.52
N GLY A 707 19.29 -21.06 -12.93
CA GLY A 707 19.97 -20.03 -13.73
C GLY A 707 20.34 -18.75 -12.95
N ILE A 708 20.39 -18.80 -11.62
CA ILE A 708 20.92 -17.71 -10.76
C ILE A 708 22.46 -17.67 -10.83
N LEU A 709 23.09 -18.83 -11.02
CA LEU A 709 24.51 -19.01 -11.30
C LEU A 709 24.67 -19.66 -12.68
N LEU A 710 25.48 -19.08 -13.55
CA LEU A 710 25.87 -19.70 -14.82
C LEU A 710 27.19 -20.46 -14.67
N ALA A 711 27.39 -21.49 -15.50
CA ALA A 711 28.62 -22.27 -15.48
C ALA A 711 29.81 -21.40 -15.96
N GLY A 712 30.73 -21.09 -15.04
CA GLY A 712 31.87 -20.20 -15.28
C GLY A 712 31.77 -18.82 -14.63
N ASP A 713 30.68 -18.51 -13.93
CA ASP A 713 30.54 -17.24 -13.19
C ASP A 713 31.38 -17.21 -11.90
N ASP A 714 32.17 -16.14 -11.75
CA ASP A 714 32.93 -15.81 -10.52
C ASP A 714 32.04 -15.18 -9.41
N PHE A 715 30.77 -15.58 -9.30
CA PHE A 715 29.86 -15.07 -8.27
C PHE A 715 30.04 -15.75 -6.90
N LEU A 716 29.81 -14.97 -5.84
CA LEU A 716 30.03 -15.43 -4.47
C LEU A 716 28.83 -16.24 -3.95
N CYS A 717 29.14 -17.42 -3.40
CA CYS A 717 28.27 -18.20 -2.53
C CYS A 717 28.88 -18.19 -1.13
N LEU A 718 28.14 -17.76 -0.10
CA LEU A 718 28.62 -17.68 1.29
C LEU A 718 27.67 -18.40 2.25
N GLU A 719 28.21 -18.87 3.38
CA GLU A 719 27.39 -19.28 4.52
C GLU A 719 27.17 -18.09 5.48
N GLY A 720 26.04 -18.04 6.20
CA GLY A 720 25.69 -16.98 7.16
C GLY A 720 26.80 -16.66 8.18
N LYS A 721 27.47 -17.69 8.72
CA LYS A 721 28.65 -17.51 9.60
C LYS A 721 29.81 -16.78 8.92
N GLN A 722 30.07 -17.07 7.64
CA GLN A 722 31.14 -16.41 6.87
C GLN A 722 30.76 -14.99 6.46
N PHE A 723 29.49 -14.75 6.14
CA PHE A 723 28.93 -13.44 5.87
C PHE A 723 29.08 -12.53 7.11
N ASN A 724 28.58 -12.96 8.27
CA ASN A 724 28.75 -12.26 9.55
C ASN A 724 30.21 -11.90 9.85
N LYS A 725 31.13 -12.87 9.71
CA LYS A 725 32.56 -12.64 9.97
C LYS A 725 33.19 -11.59 9.05
N ARG A 726 32.66 -11.39 7.84
CA ARG A 726 33.20 -10.40 6.88
C ARG A 726 32.58 -9.02 7.04
N ILE A 727 31.30 -8.93 7.40
CA ILE A 727 30.61 -7.63 7.56
C ILE A 727 30.88 -6.97 8.92
N ARG A 728 31.28 -7.75 9.93
CA ARG A 728 31.54 -7.26 11.28
C ARG A 728 32.98 -6.79 11.47
N ASN A 729 33.16 -5.78 12.30
CA ASN A 729 34.46 -5.23 12.69
C ASN A 729 35.07 -5.96 13.90
N SER A 730 36.22 -5.48 14.39
CA SER A 730 36.89 -6.06 15.56
C SER A 730 36.13 -5.90 16.88
N LYS A 731 35.14 -4.98 16.94
CA LYS A 731 34.20 -4.80 18.06
C LYS A 731 32.91 -5.62 17.90
N GLY A 732 32.71 -6.26 16.75
CA GLY A 732 31.52 -7.07 16.44
C GLY A 732 30.36 -6.29 15.79
N GLU A 733 30.51 -4.99 15.56
CA GLU A 733 29.54 -4.09 14.93
C GLU A 733 29.52 -4.29 13.40
N ILE A 734 28.40 -4.03 12.74
CA ILE A 734 28.23 -4.20 11.29
C ILE A 734 28.69 -2.94 10.56
N GLU A 735 29.66 -3.07 9.65
CA GLU A 735 30.17 -1.97 8.83
C GLU A 735 29.60 -2.03 7.40
N GLN A 736 28.86 -0.99 6.98
CA GLN A 736 28.23 -0.91 5.65
C GLN A 736 29.25 -1.04 4.51
N GLU A 737 30.42 -0.39 4.64
CA GLU A 737 31.52 -0.45 3.65
C GLU A 737 32.05 -1.89 3.41
N ARG A 738 31.83 -2.82 4.36
CA ARG A 738 32.16 -4.24 4.18
C ARG A 738 31.05 -5.02 3.47
N ILE A 739 29.79 -4.70 3.74
CA ILE A 739 28.64 -5.26 2.99
C ILE A 739 28.77 -4.87 1.52
N ASP A 740 29.09 -3.59 1.26
CA ASP A 740 29.32 -2.97 -0.04
C ASP A 740 30.35 -3.70 -0.92
N LYS A 741 31.41 -4.25 -0.31
CA LYS A 741 32.43 -5.05 -1.01
C LYS A 741 31.96 -6.47 -1.39
N ILE A 742 30.81 -6.93 -0.87
CA ILE A 742 30.36 -8.33 -0.95
C ILE A 742 29.04 -8.46 -1.73
N TRP A 743 28.02 -7.67 -1.40
CA TRP A 743 26.65 -7.83 -1.93
C TRP A 743 26.52 -7.73 -3.46
N PRO A 744 27.36 -6.96 -4.21
CA PRO A 744 27.25 -6.91 -5.66
C PRO A 744 27.57 -8.26 -6.32
N ARG A 745 28.55 -9.00 -5.77
CA ARG A 745 28.96 -10.34 -6.24
C ARG A 745 28.23 -11.48 -5.55
N LEU A 746 27.60 -11.26 -4.40
CA LEU A 746 26.81 -12.28 -3.70
C LEU A 746 25.58 -12.68 -4.52
N ARG A 747 25.42 -13.99 -4.75
CA ARG A 747 24.25 -14.59 -5.42
C ARG A 747 23.55 -15.63 -4.55
N VAL A 748 24.29 -16.31 -3.68
CA VAL A 748 23.76 -17.31 -2.76
C VAL A 748 24.26 -17.03 -1.34
N LEU A 749 23.33 -16.79 -0.42
CA LEU A 749 23.58 -16.80 1.02
C LEU A 749 22.89 -18.04 1.62
N ALA A 750 23.69 -19.00 2.06
CA ALA A 750 23.25 -20.29 2.59
C ALA A 750 23.42 -20.35 4.12
N ARG A 751 22.72 -21.27 4.79
CA ARG A 751 22.64 -21.34 6.26
C ARG A 751 22.38 -19.97 6.93
N SER A 752 21.56 -19.12 6.30
CA SER A 752 21.22 -17.79 6.80
C SER A 752 20.25 -17.88 7.98
N SER A 753 20.50 -17.15 9.07
CA SER A 753 19.46 -16.86 10.06
C SER A 753 18.44 -15.83 9.53
N PRO A 754 17.27 -15.65 10.19
CA PRO A 754 16.37 -14.52 9.93
C PRO A 754 17.09 -13.16 9.98
N THR A 755 17.98 -12.98 10.95
CA THR A 755 18.79 -11.78 11.12
C THR A 755 19.76 -11.56 9.96
N ASP A 756 20.39 -12.62 9.44
CA ASP A 756 21.25 -12.52 8.24
C ASP A 756 20.47 -12.04 7.01
N LYS A 757 19.22 -12.52 6.84
CA LYS A 757 18.33 -12.06 5.75
C LYS A 757 18.06 -10.57 5.88
N HIS A 758 17.63 -10.13 7.07
CA HIS A 758 17.34 -8.72 7.35
C HIS A 758 18.58 -7.83 7.14
N THR A 759 19.75 -8.22 7.68
CA THR A 759 21.00 -7.46 7.51
C THR A 759 21.44 -7.36 6.05
N LEU A 760 21.28 -8.43 5.26
CA LEU A 760 21.58 -8.38 3.82
C LEU A 760 20.60 -7.45 3.08
N VAL A 761 19.30 -7.51 3.36
CA VAL A 761 18.29 -6.66 2.72
C VAL A 761 18.53 -5.19 3.05
N LYS A 762 18.65 -4.86 4.34
CA LYS A 762 18.98 -3.50 4.79
C LYS A 762 20.28 -3.01 4.14
N GLY A 763 21.35 -3.80 4.19
CA GLY A 763 22.64 -3.42 3.62
C GLY A 763 22.68 -3.28 2.09
N ILE A 764 21.70 -3.81 1.34
CA ILE A 764 21.54 -3.52 -0.10
C ILE A 764 20.76 -2.21 -0.33
N ILE A 765 19.73 -1.94 0.48
CA ILE A 765 18.95 -0.70 0.43
C ILE A 765 19.83 0.52 0.78
N ASP A 766 20.60 0.39 1.87
CA ASP A 766 21.48 1.43 2.41
C ASP A 766 22.77 1.61 1.57
N SER A 767 23.02 0.79 0.54
CA SER A 767 24.27 0.80 -0.24
C SER A 767 24.34 1.93 -1.27
N THR A 768 25.50 2.61 -1.29
CA THR A 768 25.84 3.70 -2.23
C THR A 768 26.87 3.30 -3.30
N VAL A 769 27.31 2.04 -3.35
CA VAL A 769 28.36 1.53 -4.28
C VAL A 769 27.99 1.73 -5.75
N LEU A 770 26.69 1.65 -6.06
CA LEU A 770 26.16 2.00 -7.36
C LEU A 770 25.56 3.40 -7.26
N GLU A 771 25.71 4.23 -8.31
CA GLU A 771 25.14 5.59 -8.43
C GLU A 771 23.61 5.70 -8.22
N ARG A 772 22.94 4.58 -7.96
CA ARG A 772 21.49 4.46 -7.79
C ARG A 772 21.23 3.65 -6.53
N LYS A 773 20.52 4.24 -5.56
CA LYS A 773 19.90 3.51 -4.46
C LYS A 773 19.10 2.33 -5.04
N GLN A 774 19.30 1.15 -4.45
CA GLN A 774 18.66 -0.08 -4.89
C GLN A 774 17.18 -0.08 -4.50
N VAL A 775 16.40 -0.91 -5.19
CA VAL A 775 15.03 -1.24 -4.78
C VAL A 775 14.98 -2.75 -4.63
N VAL A 776 14.81 -3.23 -3.40
CA VAL A 776 14.95 -4.62 -3.00
C VAL A 776 13.58 -5.21 -2.74
N ALA A 777 13.19 -6.15 -3.59
CA ALA A 777 12.07 -7.03 -3.29
C ALA A 777 12.57 -8.29 -2.53
N VAL A 778 11.78 -8.77 -1.58
CA VAL A 778 12.07 -10.00 -0.81
C VAL A 778 10.92 -10.98 -1.00
N THR A 779 11.21 -12.28 -1.14
CA THR A 779 10.19 -13.33 -1.11
C THR A 779 10.40 -14.25 0.10
N GLY A 780 9.31 -14.65 0.74
CA GLY A 780 9.34 -15.54 1.90
C GLY A 780 8.07 -16.37 2.05
N ASP A 781 8.18 -17.46 2.80
CA ASP A 781 7.06 -18.34 3.18
C ASP A 781 7.01 -18.64 4.68
N GLY A 782 8.11 -18.45 5.44
CA GLY A 782 8.17 -18.73 6.87
C GLY A 782 8.08 -17.49 7.77
N THR A 783 7.79 -17.69 9.06
CA THR A 783 7.87 -16.59 10.06
C THR A 783 9.28 -15.97 10.12
N ASN A 784 10.28 -16.80 9.86
CA ASN A 784 11.70 -16.44 9.68
C ASN A 784 11.97 -15.37 8.63
N ASP A 785 11.04 -15.15 7.69
CA ASP A 785 11.18 -14.14 6.64
C ASP A 785 10.55 -12.79 7.02
N GLY A 786 9.67 -12.75 8.04
CA GLY A 786 8.92 -11.56 8.46
C GLY A 786 9.78 -10.29 8.61
N PRO A 787 10.87 -10.31 9.39
CA PRO A 787 11.75 -9.14 9.56
C PRO A 787 12.47 -8.69 8.28
N ALA A 788 12.64 -9.58 7.29
CA ALA A 788 13.25 -9.25 6.01
C ALA A 788 12.20 -8.76 5.00
N LEU A 789 11.01 -9.37 4.99
CA LEU A 789 9.84 -8.92 4.22
C LEU A 789 9.45 -7.50 4.61
N LYS A 790 9.33 -7.22 5.91
CA LYS A 790 8.90 -5.91 6.41
C LYS A 790 9.94 -4.79 6.24
N LYS A 791 11.21 -5.14 6.02
CA LYS A 791 12.31 -4.18 5.75
C LYS A 791 12.62 -4.03 4.25
N ALA A 792 12.05 -4.88 3.40
CA ALA A 792 12.15 -4.76 1.94
C ALA A 792 11.40 -3.50 1.46
N ASP A 793 11.73 -3.03 0.25
CA ASP A 793 10.91 -2.01 -0.41
C ASP A 793 9.62 -2.62 -1.00
N VAL A 794 9.61 -3.95 -1.21
CA VAL A 794 8.42 -4.77 -1.53
C VAL A 794 8.61 -6.18 -0.95
N GLY A 795 7.78 -6.57 0.01
CA GLY A 795 7.68 -7.95 0.51
C GLY A 795 6.68 -8.79 -0.29
N PHE A 796 7.07 -10.01 -0.68
CA PHE A 796 6.21 -11.02 -1.30
C PHE A 796 6.03 -12.23 -0.38
N ALA A 797 4.78 -12.60 -0.09
CA ALA A 797 4.46 -13.86 0.58
C ALA A 797 3.84 -14.89 -0.36
N MET A 798 4.08 -16.16 -0.08
CA MET A 798 3.36 -17.28 -0.68
C MET A 798 1.94 -17.35 -0.10
N GLY A 799 0.91 -17.43 -0.94
CA GLY A 799 -0.49 -17.49 -0.53
C GLY A 799 -0.93 -18.85 -0.03
N ILE A 800 -0.41 -19.94 -0.62
CA ILE A 800 -0.78 -21.32 -0.31
C ILE A 800 0.17 -21.92 0.73
N ALA A 801 1.48 -21.87 0.48
CA ALA A 801 2.50 -22.45 1.36
C ALA A 801 2.94 -21.52 2.50
N GLY A 802 2.69 -20.21 2.39
CA GLY A 802 3.19 -19.22 3.34
C GLY A 802 2.41 -19.17 4.65
N THR A 803 3.14 -18.90 5.74
CA THR A 803 2.56 -18.61 7.05
C THR A 803 1.82 -17.28 7.06
N ASP A 804 0.87 -17.11 7.99
CA ASP A 804 0.09 -15.88 8.05
C ASP A 804 0.94 -14.71 8.54
N VAL A 805 1.95 -14.96 9.38
CA VAL A 805 3.03 -14.01 9.72
C VAL A 805 3.74 -13.48 8.46
N ALA A 806 4.09 -14.35 7.51
CA ALA A 806 4.76 -13.93 6.28
C ALA A 806 3.81 -13.11 5.39
N LYS A 807 2.55 -13.55 5.26
CA LYS A 807 1.50 -12.80 4.54
C LYS A 807 1.27 -11.42 5.13
N GLU A 808 1.22 -11.30 6.45
CA GLU A 808 1.00 -10.04 7.14
C GLU A 808 2.21 -9.09 7.09
N ALA A 809 3.43 -9.62 7.13
CA ALA A 809 4.65 -8.86 6.92
C ALA A 809 4.87 -8.40 5.45
N SER A 810 4.14 -8.98 4.49
CA SER A 810 4.29 -8.73 3.04
C SER A 810 3.33 -7.69 2.46
N ASP A 811 3.74 -7.08 1.36
CA ASP A 811 2.95 -6.09 0.61
C ASP A 811 2.12 -6.72 -0.51
N ILE A 812 2.59 -7.85 -1.07
CA ILE A 812 1.93 -8.59 -2.13
C ILE A 812 1.92 -10.09 -1.80
N ILE A 813 0.73 -10.70 -1.82
CA ILE A 813 0.56 -12.15 -1.69
C ILE A 813 0.43 -12.78 -3.07
N LEU A 814 1.16 -13.86 -3.33
CA LEU A 814 1.05 -14.66 -4.55
C LEU A 814 0.03 -15.78 -4.34
N THR A 815 -1.16 -15.68 -4.92
CA THR A 815 -2.25 -16.64 -4.66
C THR A 815 -2.03 -18.02 -5.32
N ASP A 816 -0.99 -18.15 -6.15
CA ASP A 816 -0.59 -19.39 -6.84
C ASP A 816 0.83 -19.89 -6.47
N ASP A 817 1.49 -19.25 -5.51
CA ASP A 817 2.90 -19.48 -5.13
C ASP A 817 3.87 -19.50 -6.33
N ASN A 818 3.58 -18.76 -7.41
CA ASN A 818 4.34 -18.86 -8.65
C ASN A 818 5.33 -17.69 -8.82
N PHE A 819 6.61 -17.98 -9.04
CA PHE A 819 7.63 -16.95 -9.30
C PHE A 819 7.35 -16.13 -10.58
N THR A 820 6.62 -16.68 -11.56
CA THR A 820 6.18 -15.92 -12.74
C THR A 820 5.23 -14.78 -12.37
N SER A 821 4.45 -14.91 -11.30
CA SER A 821 3.57 -13.86 -10.78
C SER A 821 4.37 -12.63 -10.35
N ILE A 822 5.58 -12.79 -9.81
CA ILE A 822 6.51 -11.69 -9.50
C ILE A 822 6.96 -10.95 -10.78
N VAL A 823 7.23 -11.69 -11.87
CA VAL A 823 7.58 -11.09 -13.18
C VAL A 823 6.41 -10.25 -13.72
N LYS A 824 5.17 -10.73 -13.54
CA LYS A 824 3.97 -9.95 -13.87
C LYS A 824 3.83 -8.71 -12.98
N ALA A 825 4.13 -8.79 -11.68
CA ALA A 825 4.12 -7.63 -10.79
C ALA A 825 5.12 -6.55 -11.21
N VAL A 826 6.34 -6.92 -11.61
CA VAL A 826 7.31 -5.98 -12.22
C VAL A 826 6.74 -5.34 -13.49
N MET A 827 6.08 -6.11 -14.35
CA MET A 827 5.48 -5.60 -15.59
C MET A 827 4.35 -4.61 -15.31
N TRP A 828 3.46 -4.91 -14.37
CA TRP A 828 2.38 -4.03 -13.92
C TRP A 828 2.92 -2.75 -13.27
N GLY A 829 3.89 -2.84 -12.36
CA GLY A 829 4.51 -1.66 -11.73
C GLY A 829 5.21 -0.74 -12.73
N ARG A 830 5.90 -1.30 -13.74
CA ARG A 830 6.48 -0.53 -14.86
C ARG A 830 5.40 0.14 -15.72
N ASN A 831 4.23 -0.49 -15.85
CA ASN A 831 3.10 0.05 -16.60
C ASN A 831 2.38 1.19 -15.85
N VAL A 832 2.25 1.13 -14.52
CA VAL A 832 1.70 2.24 -13.71
C VAL A 832 2.50 3.52 -13.94
N TYR A 833 3.83 3.47 -13.79
CA TYR A 833 4.70 4.63 -14.00
C TYR A 833 4.60 5.20 -15.43
N ASP A 834 4.59 4.32 -16.44
CA ASP A 834 4.46 4.75 -17.83
C ASP A 834 3.08 5.34 -18.14
N SER A 835 2.00 4.78 -17.59
CA SER A 835 0.63 5.27 -17.80
C SER A 835 0.42 6.65 -17.16
N ILE A 836 0.96 6.87 -15.97
CA ILE A 836 1.01 8.20 -15.33
C ILE A 836 1.86 9.17 -16.17
N SER A 837 2.98 8.71 -16.75
CA SER A 837 3.81 9.53 -17.63
C SER A 837 3.13 9.89 -18.96
N LYS A 838 2.33 8.99 -19.55
CA LYS A 838 1.50 9.27 -20.75
C LYS A 838 0.47 10.36 -20.45
N PHE A 839 -0.28 10.20 -19.35
CA PHE A 839 -1.26 11.19 -18.88
C PHE A 839 -0.61 12.56 -18.66
N LEU A 840 0.50 12.62 -17.91
CA LEU A 840 1.20 13.86 -17.61
C LEU A 840 1.78 14.51 -18.89
N GLN A 841 2.16 13.74 -19.92
CA GLN A 841 2.58 14.30 -21.22
C GLN A 841 1.41 15.02 -21.90
N PHE A 842 0.23 14.40 -21.89
CA PHE A 842 -0.98 14.99 -22.45
C PHE A 842 -1.40 16.25 -21.69
N GLN A 843 -1.63 16.12 -20.38
CA GLN A 843 -2.12 17.17 -19.51
C GLN A 843 -1.23 18.43 -19.54
N LEU A 844 0.10 18.26 -19.44
CA LEU A 844 1.03 19.40 -19.54
C LEU A 844 1.03 20.06 -20.93
N THR A 845 0.80 19.31 -22.01
CA THR A 845 0.70 19.90 -23.35
C THR A 845 -0.53 20.80 -23.43
N VAL A 846 -1.69 20.33 -22.94
CA VAL A 846 -2.92 21.13 -22.94
C VAL A 846 -2.76 22.37 -22.05
N ASN A 847 -2.22 22.23 -20.83
CA ASN A 847 -2.00 23.36 -19.91
C ASN A 847 -1.09 24.44 -20.50
N VAL A 848 0.05 24.06 -21.05
CA VAL A 848 1.00 25.02 -21.64
C VAL A 848 0.35 25.80 -22.78
N VAL A 849 -0.40 25.14 -23.67
CA VAL A 849 -1.05 25.81 -24.79
C VAL A 849 -2.23 26.66 -24.31
N ALA A 850 -3.09 26.15 -23.44
CA ALA A 850 -4.27 26.87 -22.97
C ALA A 850 -3.90 28.13 -22.18
N VAL A 851 -2.89 28.06 -21.29
CA VAL A 851 -2.39 29.23 -20.55
C VAL A 851 -1.76 30.27 -21.48
N ILE A 852 -0.94 29.84 -22.46
CA ILE A 852 -0.33 30.78 -23.42
C ILE A 852 -1.38 31.41 -24.33
N VAL A 853 -2.36 30.64 -24.82
CA VAL A 853 -3.47 31.15 -25.66
C VAL A 853 -4.32 32.15 -24.89
N ALA A 854 -4.71 31.84 -23.65
CA ALA A 854 -5.50 32.74 -22.81
C ALA A 854 -4.73 34.01 -22.45
N PHE A 855 -3.46 33.89 -22.06
CA PHE A 855 -2.58 35.03 -21.76
C PHE A 855 -2.36 35.94 -22.98
N THR A 856 -1.94 35.37 -24.12
CA THR A 856 -1.64 36.14 -25.33
C THR A 856 -2.92 36.72 -25.95
N GLY A 857 -4.05 36.00 -25.89
CA GLY A 857 -5.36 36.53 -26.24
C GLY A 857 -5.74 37.73 -25.38
N ALA A 858 -5.76 37.57 -24.05
CA ALA A 858 -6.05 38.66 -23.12
C ALA A 858 -5.17 39.90 -23.34
N CYS A 859 -3.87 39.72 -23.62
CA CYS A 859 -2.95 40.83 -23.87
C CYS A 859 -3.18 41.59 -25.18
N ILE A 860 -3.79 40.96 -26.21
CA ILE A 860 -3.91 41.53 -27.56
C ILE A 860 -5.36 41.89 -27.93
N THR A 861 -6.32 41.07 -27.53
CA THR A 861 -7.75 41.20 -27.87
C THR A 861 -8.62 41.64 -26.68
N GLN A 862 -8.02 42.02 -25.55
CA GLN A 862 -8.70 42.44 -24.29
C GLN A 862 -9.68 41.41 -23.69
N ASP A 863 -9.71 40.20 -24.24
CA ASP A 863 -10.60 39.10 -23.90
C ASP A 863 -9.91 37.78 -24.26
N SER A 864 -10.29 36.69 -23.59
CA SER A 864 -9.79 35.36 -23.93
C SER A 864 -10.55 34.81 -25.14
N PRO A 865 -9.88 34.21 -26.13
CA PRO A 865 -10.54 33.55 -27.26
C PRO A 865 -11.31 32.28 -26.85
N LEU A 866 -11.07 31.78 -25.64
CA LEU A 866 -11.80 30.66 -25.02
C LEU A 866 -12.56 31.19 -23.81
N LYS A 867 -13.88 31.00 -23.79
CA LYS A 867 -14.78 31.45 -22.71
C LYS A 867 -14.74 30.51 -21.50
N ALA A 868 -15.18 30.99 -20.33
CA ALA A 868 -15.08 30.24 -19.06
C ALA A 868 -15.71 28.83 -19.15
N VAL A 869 -16.92 28.72 -19.70
CA VAL A 869 -17.62 27.43 -19.91
C VAL A 869 -16.86 26.49 -20.85
N GLN A 870 -16.27 27.03 -21.92
CA GLN A 870 -15.45 26.27 -22.86
C GLN A 870 -14.15 25.76 -22.20
N MET A 871 -13.55 26.57 -21.33
CA MET A 871 -12.35 26.22 -20.56
C MET A 871 -12.64 25.14 -19.50
N LEU A 872 -13.80 25.17 -18.86
CA LEU A 872 -14.26 24.09 -17.97
C LEU A 872 -14.50 22.77 -18.72
N TRP A 873 -15.05 22.83 -19.93
CA TRP A 873 -15.17 21.65 -20.80
C TRP A 873 -13.79 21.10 -21.22
N VAL A 874 -12.85 21.97 -21.58
CA VAL A 874 -11.45 21.57 -21.85
C VAL A 874 -10.83 20.90 -20.62
N ASN A 875 -10.96 21.48 -19.42
CA ASN A 875 -10.49 20.91 -18.16
C ASN A 875 -11.03 19.47 -17.97
N LEU A 876 -12.34 19.27 -18.12
CA LEU A 876 -12.96 17.94 -17.98
C LEU A 876 -12.39 16.88 -18.95
N ILE A 877 -12.11 17.28 -20.20
CA ILE A 877 -11.44 16.42 -21.19
C ILE A 877 -10.03 16.07 -20.71
N MET A 878 -9.23 17.08 -20.35
CA MET A 878 -7.79 16.93 -20.14
C MET A 878 -7.39 16.33 -18.80
N ASP A 879 -8.23 16.47 -17.78
CA ASP A 879 -7.99 15.95 -16.44
C ASP A 879 -8.78 14.66 -16.22
N THR A 880 -10.10 14.73 -16.08
CA THR A 880 -10.90 13.58 -15.63
C THR A 880 -11.07 12.50 -16.70
N PHE A 881 -11.36 12.86 -17.94
CA PHE A 881 -11.52 11.87 -19.02
C PHE A 881 -10.17 11.31 -19.49
N ALA A 882 -9.17 12.15 -19.75
CA ALA A 882 -7.88 11.68 -20.20
C ALA A 882 -7.08 10.93 -19.11
N SER A 883 -7.25 11.25 -17.81
CA SER A 883 -6.70 10.41 -16.75
C SER A 883 -7.30 9.02 -16.80
N LEU A 884 -8.63 8.88 -16.88
CA LEU A 884 -9.28 7.57 -16.99
C LEU A 884 -8.88 6.80 -18.27
N ALA A 885 -8.73 7.50 -19.40
CA ALA A 885 -8.36 6.90 -20.68
C ALA A 885 -6.90 6.40 -20.72
N LEU A 886 -5.95 7.25 -20.31
CA LEU A 886 -4.51 6.99 -20.41
C LEU A 886 -3.95 6.18 -19.22
N ALA A 887 -4.58 6.24 -18.04
CA ALA A 887 -4.18 5.48 -16.85
C ALA A 887 -4.51 3.98 -16.91
N THR A 888 -5.39 3.56 -17.83
CA THR A 888 -5.99 2.21 -17.89
C THR A 888 -5.42 1.30 -19.00
N GLU A 889 -4.35 1.73 -19.67
CA GLU A 889 -3.62 0.93 -20.66
C GLU A 889 -3.08 -0.40 -20.08
N PRO A 890 -3.20 -1.53 -20.78
CA PRO A 890 -2.62 -2.80 -20.35
C PRO A 890 -1.09 -2.84 -20.54
N PRO A 891 -0.36 -3.61 -19.71
CA PRO A 891 1.09 -3.80 -19.85
C PRO A 891 1.47 -4.58 -21.11
N THR A 892 2.72 -4.41 -21.56
CA THR A 892 3.32 -5.19 -22.67
C THR A 892 4.67 -5.78 -22.26
N GLU A 893 5.07 -6.90 -22.88
CA GLU A 893 6.37 -7.54 -22.58
C GLU A 893 7.57 -6.67 -22.93
N ALA A 894 7.42 -5.68 -23.82
CA ALA A 894 8.45 -4.69 -24.13
C ALA A 894 8.91 -3.90 -22.88
N LEU A 895 8.06 -3.78 -21.86
CA LEU A 895 8.41 -3.17 -20.57
C LEU A 895 9.51 -3.94 -19.82
N LEU A 896 9.71 -5.24 -20.12
CA LEU A 896 10.76 -6.08 -19.53
C LEU A 896 12.10 -5.99 -20.29
N LEU A 897 12.15 -5.42 -21.50
CA LEU A 897 13.39 -5.31 -22.28
C LEU A 897 14.31 -4.15 -21.85
N ARG A 898 13.82 -3.27 -20.96
CA ARG A 898 14.54 -2.10 -20.45
C ARG A 898 14.96 -2.28 -18.99
N LYS A 899 15.96 -1.52 -18.56
CA LYS A 899 16.38 -1.43 -17.14
C LYS A 899 15.37 -0.60 -16.33
N PRO A 900 15.27 -0.81 -15.00
CA PRO A 900 14.41 0.01 -14.13
C PRO A 900 14.83 1.49 -14.13
N TYR A 901 13.88 2.38 -13.83
CA TYR A 901 14.10 3.83 -13.86
C TYR A 901 14.95 4.32 -12.67
N GLY A 902 14.72 3.76 -11.48
CA GLY A 902 15.43 4.10 -10.24
C GLY A 902 14.83 5.32 -9.52
N ARG A 903 15.06 5.39 -8.20
CA ARG A 903 14.44 6.38 -7.30
C ARG A 903 14.65 7.83 -7.74
N ASN A 904 15.85 8.20 -8.20
CA ASN A 904 16.22 9.61 -8.39
C ASN A 904 15.95 10.15 -9.81
N LYS A 905 15.37 9.35 -10.71
CA LYS A 905 15.09 9.83 -12.08
C LYS A 905 13.97 10.89 -12.08
N PRO A 906 14.12 12.04 -12.79
CA PRO A 906 13.05 13.01 -12.93
C PRO A 906 11.85 12.41 -13.67
N LEU A 907 10.65 12.84 -13.28
CA LEU A 907 9.40 12.34 -13.86
C LEU A 907 9.23 12.80 -15.33
N ILE A 908 9.46 14.09 -15.59
CA ILE A 908 9.49 14.60 -16.96
C ILE A 908 10.83 14.22 -17.59
N SER A 909 10.78 13.31 -18.58
CA SER A 909 11.97 12.91 -19.34
C SER A 909 12.27 13.89 -20.48
N ARG A 910 13.51 13.88 -21.01
CA ARG A 910 13.90 14.74 -22.14
C ARG A 910 13.11 14.46 -23.43
N THR A 911 12.70 13.20 -23.66
CA THR A 911 11.83 12.85 -24.80
C THR A 911 10.41 13.36 -24.60
N MET A 912 9.90 13.27 -23.38
CA MET A 912 8.59 13.80 -22.99
C MET A 912 8.55 15.34 -23.11
N MET A 913 9.56 16.05 -22.61
CA MET A 913 9.68 17.51 -22.77
C MET A 913 9.75 17.93 -24.25
N LYS A 914 10.50 17.18 -25.08
CA LYS A 914 10.51 17.38 -26.54
C LYS A 914 9.09 17.24 -27.13
N ASN A 915 8.34 16.22 -26.72
CA ASN A 915 6.97 16.00 -27.21
C ASN A 915 6.02 17.12 -26.76
N ILE A 916 6.03 17.48 -25.47
CA ILE A 916 5.21 18.57 -24.90
C ILE A 916 5.44 19.88 -25.66
N LEU A 917 6.70 20.33 -25.75
CA LEU A 917 7.03 21.59 -26.41
C LEU A 917 6.82 21.52 -27.94
N GLY A 918 7.10 20.38 -28.57
CA GLY A 918 6.90 20.20 -30.01
C GLY A 918 5.44 20.25 -30.43
N HIS A 919 4.54 19.63 -29.65
CA HIS A 919 3.10 19.72 -29.85
C HIS A 919 2.56 21.10 -29.47
N ALA A 920 3.06 21.70 -28.38
CA ALA A 920 2.66 23.04 -27.98
C ALA A 920 2.97 24.09 -29.05
N VAL A 921 4.15 24.05 -29.67
CA VAL A 921 4.50 24.95 -30.79
C VAL A 921 3.54 24.78 -31.97
N TYR A 922 3.19 23.55 -32.36
CA TYR A 922 2.23 23.31 -33.44
C TYR A 922 0.84 23.87 -33.11
N GLN A 923 0.31 23.54 -31.94
CA GLN A 923 -1.02 24.00 -31.52
C GLN A 923 -1.07 25.53 -31.38
N LEU A 924 -0.02 26.16 -30.85
CA LEU A 924 0.07 27.63 -30.77
C LEU A 924 0.11 28.29 -32.15
N VAL A 925 0.90 27.74 -33.10
CA VAL A 925 0.94 28.27 -34.48
C VAL A 925 -0.44 28.14 -35.15
N VAL A 926 -1.13 27.01 -35.00
CA VAL A 926 -2.47 26.82 -35.56
C VAL A 926 -3.49 27.75 -34.89
N VAL A 927 -3.56 27.76 -33.54
CA VAL A 927 -4.50 28.61 -32.81
C VAL A 927 -4.28 30.09 -33.09
N PHE A 928 -3.04 30.59 -33.11
CA PHE A 928 -2.77 31.99 -33.42
C PHE A 928 -3.00 32.32 -34.89
N THR A 929 -2.75 31.39 -35.83
CA THR A 929 -3.11 31.62 -37.24
C THR A 929 -4.62 31.75 -37.41
N LEU A 930 -5.39 30.85 -36.77
CA LEU A 930 -6.85 30.94 -36.75
C LEU A 930 -7.32 32.22 -36.05
N LEU A 931 -6.78 32.55 -34.87
CA LEU A 931 -7.17 33.74 -34.11
C LEU A 931 -6.87 35.05 -34.85
N PHE A 932 -5.71 35.17 -35.50
CA PHE A 932 -5.29 36.44 -36.10
C PHE A 932 -5.62 36.61 -37.58
N ALA A 933 -5.79 35.51 -38.33
CA ALA A 933 -6.05 35.51 -39.77
C ALA A 933 -7.27 34.67 -40.20
N GLY A 934 -7.92 33.94 -39.29
CA GLY A 934 -9.06 33.05 -39.59
C GLY A 934 -10.23 33.76 -40.29
N GLU A 935 -10.54 34.99 -39.89
CA GLU A 935 -11.54 35.87 -40.54
C GLU A 935 -11.32 35.96 -42.08
N LYS A 936 -10.06 36.07 -42.53
CA LYS A 936 -9.68 36.25 -43.95
C LYS A 936 -9.49 34.93 -44.68
N ILE A 937 -9.16 33.87 -43.94
CA ILE A 937 -8.95 32.52 -44.49
C ILE A 937 -10.31 31.85 -44.79
N PHE A 938 -11.32 32.10 -43.97
CA PHE A 938 -12.63 31.44 -44.05
C PHE A 938 -13.78 32.39 -44.45
N ASP A 939 -13.49 33.66 -44.75
CA ASP A 939 -14.45 34.70 -45.12
C ASP A 939 -15.60 34.84 -44.10
N ILE A 940 -15.24 35.23 -42.86
CA ILE A 940 -16.16 35.35 -41.73
C ILE A 940 -15.89 36.59 -40.88
N ASP A 941 -16.94 37.06 -40.20
CA ASP A 941 -16.88 38.22 -39.31
C ASP A 941 -15.89 38.06 -38.13
N ASN A 942 -15.18 39.14 -37.84
CA ASN A 942 -14.12 39.17 -36.83
C ASN A 942 -14.66 39.20 -35.38
N GLY A 943 -14.46 38.13 -34.62
CA GLY A 943 -14.80 38.08 -33.19
C GLY A 943 -13.91 38.90 -32.23
N ARG A 944 -12.78 39.49 -32.68
CA ARG A 944 -11.70 39.98 -31.78
C ARG A 944 -11.99 41.26 -30.99
N TYR A 945 -13.03 42.01 -31.34
CA TYR A 945 -13.41 43.26 -30.69
C TYR A 945 -14.91 43.30 -30.34
N ALA A 946 -15.48 42.12 -30.08
CA ALA A 946 -16.90 41.98 -29.79
C ALA A 946 -17.27 42.71 -28.47
N PRO A 947 -18.30 43.58 -28.46
CA PRO A 947 -18.71 44.31 -27.26
C PRO A 947 -19.24 43.38 -26.16
N LEU A 948 -19.38 43.93 -24.95
CA LEU A 948 -20.01 43.23 -23.84
C LEU A 948 -21.46 42.85 -24.22
N HIS A 949 -21.83 41.57 -24.04
CA HIS A 949 -23.09 40.94 -24.50
C HIS A 949 -23.25 40.65 -26.00
N ALA A 950 -22.20 40.81 -26.82
CA ALA A 950 -22.25 40.43 -28.24
C ALA A 950 -22.65 38.95 -28.47
N PRO A 951 -23.33 38.64 -29.60
CA PRO A 951 -23.66 37.26 -29.95
C PRO A 951 -22.42 36.38 -30.14
N PRO A 952 -22.52 35.06 -29.92
CA PRO A 952 -21.40 34.14 -30.10
C PRO A 952 -20.86 34.21 -31.54
N SER A 953 -19.54 34.29 -31.69
CA SER A 953 -18.87 34.44 -32.99
C SER A 953 -18.53 33.08 -33.61
N GLU A 954 -18.77 32.94 -34.91
CA GLU A 954 -18.36 31.75 -35.66
C GLU A 954 -16.82 31.64 -35.74
N HIS A 955 -16.11 32.76 -35.81
CA HIS A 955 -14.65 32.82 -35.79
C HIS A 955 -14.06 32.15 -34.53
N TYR A 956 -14.55 32.52 -33.34
CA TYR A 956 -14.13 31.89 -32.08
C TYR A 956 -14.62 30.45 -31.95
N THR A 957 -15.76 30.11 -32.54
CA THR A 957 -16.24 28.71 -32.58
C THR A 957 -15.29 27.81 -33.38
N ILE A 958 -14.68 28.29 -34.48
CA ILE A 958 -13.63 27.55 -35.21
C ILE A 958 -12.37 27.38 -34.36
N VAL A 959 -11.93 28.44 -33.66
CA VAL A 959 -10.76 28.39 -32.77
C VAL A 959 -10.96 27.34 -31.67
N PHE A 960 -12.09 27.40 -30.97
CA PHE A 960 -12.46 26.42 -29.93
C PHE A 960 -12.57 25.00 -30.48
N ASN A 961 -13.29 24.79 -31.58
CA ASN A 961 -13.48 23.45 -32.14
C ASN A 961 -12.18 22.85 -32.66
N THR A 962 -11.34 23.64 -33.36
CA THR A 962 -10.01 23.17 -33.79
C THR A 962 -9.11 22.85 -32.60
N PHE A 963 -9.15 23.66 -31.54
CA PHE A 963 -8.40 23.38 -30.31
C PHE A 963 -8.80 22.04 -29.69
N VAL A 964 -10.10 21.77 -29.51
CA VAL A 964 -10.58 20.48 -28.98
C VAL A 964 -10.21 19.31 -29.89
N MET A 965 -10.37 19.45 -31.22
CA MET A 965 -9.96 18.41 -32.17
C MET A 965 -8.45 18.11 -32.10
N MET A 966 -7.61 19.15 -31.99
CA MET A 966 -6.17 18.96 -31.80
C MET A 966 -5.84 18.25 -30.49
N GLN A 967 -6.61 18.46 -29.40
CA GLN A 967 -6.39 17.69 -28.17
C GLN A 967 -6.80 16.22 -28.32
N LEU A 968 -7.95 15.91 -28.91
CA LEU A 968 -8.36 14.51 -29.15
C LEU A 968 -7.32 13.72 -29.97
N PHE A 969 -6.74 14.34 -31.00
CA PHE A 969 -5.67 13.70 -31.76
C PHE A 969 -4.32 13.68 -31.02
N ASN A 970 -4.03 14.68 -30.18
CA ASN A 970 -2.85 14.68 -29.32
C ASN A 970 -2.92 13.59 -28.23
N GLU A 971 -4.11 13.26 -27.74
CA GLU A 971 -4.35 12.17 -26.76
C GLU A 971 -3.87 10.82 -27.32
N VAL A 972 -4.12 10.56 -28.62
CA VAL A 972 -3.63 9.38 -29.34
C VAL A 972 -2.10 9.36 -29.43
N ASN A 973 -1.47 10.50 -29.74
CA ASN A 973 0.00 10.62 -29.73
C ASN A 973 0.59 10.38 -28.32
N ALA A 974 -0.07 10.90 -27.28
CA ALA A 974 0.40 10.83 -25.90
C ALA A 974 0.44 9.40 -25.33
N ARG A 975 -0.24 8.43 -25.96
CA ARG A 975 -0.11 7.00 -25.62
C ARG A 975 1.33 6.47 -25.72
N LYS A 976 2.22 7.12 -26.49
CA LYS A 976 3.61 6.68 -26.74
C LYS A 976 4.62 7.74 -26.25
N ILE A 977 5.49 7.35 -25.31
CA ILE A 977 6.43 8.26 -24.61
C ILE A 977 7.92 7.99 -24.89
N HIS A 978 8.30 6.80 -25.37
CA HIS A 978 9.70 6.42 -25.63
C HIS A 978 10.17 6.66 -27.08
N GLY A 979 9.41 7.40 -27.89
CA GLY A 979 9.75 7.68 -29.30
C GLY A 979 9.32 6.57 -30.28
N GLU A 980 8.40 5.70 -29.85
CA GLU A 980 7.74 4.74 -30.73
C GLU A 980 6.91 5.46 -31.81
N ARG A 981 7.02 5.01 -33.07
CA ARG A 981 6.30 5.64 -34.19
C ARG A 981 4.85 5.19 -34.33
N ASN A 982 4.53 3.93 -34.05
CA ASN A 982 3.16 3.42 -34.25
C ASN A 982 2.25 3.78 -33.07
N VAL A 983 1.53 4.91 -33.17
CA VAL A 983 0.60 5.40 -32.14
C VAL A 983 -0.72 4.60 -32.08
N PHE A 984 -1.09 3.91 -33.17
CA PHE A 984 -2.29 3.07 -33.26
C PHE A 984 -2.07 1.65 -32.73
N ASP A 985 -0.83 1.28 -32.44
CA ASP A 985 -0.51 -0.04 -31.89
C ASP A 985 -1.26 -0.30 -30.58
N GLY A 986 -1.87 -1.48 -30.48
CA GLY A 986 -2.69 -1.91 -29.35
C GLY A 986 -3.89 -1.03 -28.98
N ILE A 987 -4.32 -0.07 -29.81
CA ILE A 987 -5.37 0.91 -29.44
C ILE A 987 -6.70 0.26 -29.04
N PHE A 988 -7.11 -0.79 -29.76
CA PHE A 988 -8.35 -1.53 -29.50
C PHE A 988 -8.29 -2.43 -28.25
N ASN A 989 -7.11 -2.64 -27.65
CA ASN A 989 -7.00 -3.39 -26.40
C ASN A 989 -7.55 -2.59 -25.20
N ASN A 990 -7.59 -1.26 -25.31
CA ASN A 990 -8.20 -0.38 -24.32
C ASN A 990 -9.55 0.15 -24.82
N LEU A 991 -10.62 -0.59 -24.51
CA LEU A 991 -11.99 -0.19 -24.82
C LEU A 991 -12.42 1.10 -24.10
N ILE A 992 -11.84 1.40 -22.93
CA ILE A 992 -12.13 2.62 -22.16
C ILE A 992 -11.60 3.83 -22.94
N PHE A 993 -10.35 3.78 -23.39
CA PHE A 993 -9.76 4.81 -24.26
C PHE A 993 -10.59 5.04 -25.52
N CYS A 994 -10.94 3.98 -26.25
CA CYS A 994 -11.75 4.09 -27.46
C CYS A 994 -13.13 4.72 -27.19
N SER A 995 -13.78 4.34 -26.08
CA SER A 995 -15.09 4.90 -25.69
C SER A 995 -14.99 6.38 -25.29
N ILE A 996 -13.89 6.81 -24.66
CA ILE A 996 -13.70 8.19 -24.23
C ILE A 996 -13.42 9.09 -25.43
N VAL A 997 -12.48 8.72 -26.31
CA VAL A 997 -12.16 9.53 -27.50
C VAL A 997 -13.38 9.68 -28.42
N LEU A 998 -14.11 8.59 -28.69
CA LEU A 998 -15.33 8.64 -29.50
C LEU A 998 -16.48 9.38 -28.78
N GLY A 999 -16.63 9.18 -27.47
CA GLY A 999 -17.64 9.86 -26.66
C GLY A 999 -17.44 11.38 -26.65
N THR A 1000 -16.21 11.84 -26.37
CA THR A 1000 -15.86 13.26 -26.38
C THR A 1000 -16.02 13.89 -27.76
N PHE A 1001 -15.66 13.17 -28.84
CA PHE A 1001 -15.91 13.63 -30.21
C PHE A 1001 -17.41 13.83 -30.51
N LEU A 1002 -18.26 12.89 -30.10
CA LEU A 1002 -19.71 13.00 -30.26
C LEU A 1002 -20.32 14.12 -29.41
N ILE A 1003 -19.86 14.28 -28.16
CA ILE A 1003 -20.31 15.37 -27.28
C ILE A 1003 -19.88 16.73 -27.85
N GLN A 1004 -18.67 16.85 -28.39
CA GLN A 1004 -18.20 18.06 -29.06
C GLN A 1004 -19.07 18.42 -30.27
N ILE A 1005 -19.49 17.44 -31.08
CA ILE A 1005 -20.47 17.67 -32.16
C ILE A 1005 -21.77 18.25 -31.59
N VAL A 1006 -22.30 17.69 -30.50
CA VAL A 1006 -23.53 18.18 -29.86
C VAL A 1006 -23.35 19.62 -29.32
N ILE A 1007 -22.23 19.92 -28.66
CA ILE A 1007 -21.93 21.26 -28.12
C ILE A 1007 -21.88 22.31 -29.24
N ILE A 1008 -21.24 22.02 -30.38
CA ILE A 1008 -21.13 22.97 -31.49
C ILE A 1008 -22.46 23.15 -32.25
N GLN A 1009 -23.21 22.06 -32.50
CA GLN A 1009 -24.47 22.13 -33.26
C GLN A 1009 -25.67 22.62 -32.43
N PHE A 1010 -25.66 22.43 -31.10
CA PHE A 1010 -26.81 22.72 -30.24
C PHE A 1010 -26.50 23.55 -28.99
N GLY A 1011 -25.23 23.75 -28.61
CA GLY A 1011 -24.83 24.44 -27.37
C GLY A 1011 -25.04 25.96 -27.35
N GLY A 1012 -25.17 26.60 -28.52
CA GLY A 1012 -25.68 27.97 -28.68
C GLY A 1012 -25.07 29.04 -27.75
N LYS A 1013 -25.92 29.93 -27.23
CA LYS A 1013 -25.52 31.00 -26.29
C LYS A 1013 -24.82 30.45 -25.02
N PRO A 1014 -25.32 29.40 -24.31
CA PRO A 1014 -24.67 28.86 -23.10
C PRO A 1014 -23.20 28.43 -23.25
N PHE A 1015 -22.83 27.82 -24.38
CA PHE A 1015 -21.44 27.43 -24.67
C PHE A 1015 -20.68 28.49 -25.49
N SER A 1016 -21.29 29.65 -25.74
CA SER A 1016 -20.78 30.71 -26.63
C SER A 1016 -20.34 30.19 -28.01
N CYS A 1017 -21.12 29.26 -28.58
CA CYS A 1017 -20.84 28.59 -29.86
C CYS A 1017 -21.94 28.85 -30.90
N THR A 1018 -21.55 28.90 -32.18
CA THR A 1018 -22.49 28.93 -33.32
C THR A 1018 -22.44 27.66 -34.15
N LYS A 1019 -23.50 27.41 -34.92
CA LYS A 1019 -23.60 26.21 -35.78
C LYS A 1019 -22.61 26.28 -36.94
N LEU A 1020 -21.54 25.48 -36.87
CA LEU A 1020 -20.55 25.35 -37.94
C LEU A 1020 -21.08 24.53 -39.12
N THR A 1021 -20.76 24.96 -40.35
CA THR A 1021 -21.03 24.19 -41.58
C THR A 1021 -20.10 22.98 -41.73
N ALA A 1022 -20.49 22.01 -42.56
CA ALA A 1022 -19.72 20.78 -42.77
C ALA A 1022 -18.29 21.02 -43.30
N ASP A 1023 -18.10 22.05 -44.15
CA ASP A 1023 -16.78 22.44 -44.67
C ASP A 1023 -15.85 22.96 -43.55
N LYS A 1024 -16.34 23.91 -42.74
CA LYS A 1024 -15.60 24.45 -41.59
C LYS A 1024 -15.26 23.34 -40.57
N TRP A 1025 -16.16 22.38 -40.39
CA TRP A 1025 -15.91 21.15 -39.61
C TRP A 1025 -14.78 20.28 -40.18
N LEU A 1026 -14.75 20.05 -41.50
CA LEU A 1026 -13.67 19.30 -42.15
C LEU A 1026 -12.32 19.98 -41.96
N TRP A 1027 -12.25 21.32 -42.03
CA TRP A 1027 -11.03 22.07 -41.73
C TRP A 1027 -10.57 21.93 -40.28
N CYS A 1028 -11.48 21.99 -39.30
CA CYS A 1028 -11.16 21.75 -37.88
C CYS A 1028 -10.57 20.35 -37.68
N ILE A 1029 -11.17 19.33 -38.30
CA ILE A 1029 -10.71 17.93 -38.23
C ILE A 1029 -9.35 17.76 -38.94
N PHE A 1030 -9.17 18.39 -40.11
CA PHE A 1030 -7.91 18.33 -40.87
C PHE A 1030 -6.73 18.92 -40.09
N LEU A 1031 -6.90 20.10 -39.48
CA LEU A 1031 -5.89 20.71 -38.60
C LEU A 1031 -5.66 19.87 -37.34
N GLY A 1032 -6.72 19.25 -36.80
CA GLY A 1032 -6.63 18.22 -35.77
C GLY A 1032 -5.70 17.07 -36.16
N MET A 1033 -5.97 16.39 -37.29
CA MET A 1033 -5.15 15.29 -37.82
C MET A 1033 -3.72 15.71 -38.13
N GLY A 1034 -3.49 16.97 -38.51
CA GLY A 1034 -2.15 17.53 -38.67
C GLY A 1034 -1.27 17.36 -37.42
N THR A 1035 -1.86 17.34 -36.22
CA THR A 1035 -1.17 17.04 -34.95
C THR A 1035 -0.60 15.61 -34.91
N LEU A 1036 -1.27 14.62 -35.52
CA LEU A 1036 -0.76 13.25 -35.62
C LEU A 1036 0.49 13.20 -36.52
N LEU A 1037 0.41 13.85 -37.69
CA LEU A 1037 1.52 13.91 -38.65
C LEU A 1037 2.71 14.68 -38.06
N TRP A 1038 2.45 15.77 -37.36
CA TRP A 1038 3.49 16.55 -36.67
C TRP A 1038 4.14 15.77 -35.53
N GLY A 1039 3.39 14.93 -34.81
CA GLY A 1039 3.93 13.99 -33.81
C GLY A 1039 4.95 13.03 -34.40
N GLN A 1040 4.70 12.50 -35.60
CA GLN A 1040 5.67 11.67 -36.31
C GLN A 1040 6.94 12.44 -36.68
N LEU A 1041 6.80 13.70 -37.11
CA LEU A 1041 7.94 14.57 -37.40
C LEU A 1041 8.78 14.81 -36.13
N ILE A 1042 8.15 15.15 -35.00
CA ILE A 1042 8.82 15.30 -33.70
C ILE A 1042 9.55 14.01 -33.32
N ALA A 1043 8.95 12.83 -33.54
CA ALA A 1043 9.59 11.55 -33.27
C ALA A 1043 10.87 11.31 -34.08
N THR A 1044 11.01 11.88 -35.28
CA THR A 1044 12.26 11.76 -36.07
C THR A 1044 13.43 12.59 -35.51
N ILE A 1045 13.17 13.68 -34.77
CA ILE A 1045 14.20 14.60 -34.28
C ILE A 1045 14.92 13.98 -33.06
N PRO A 1046 16.24 13.71 -33.12
CA PRO A 1046 16.98 13.15 -32.00
C PRO A 1046 17.21 14.18 -30.89
N THR A 1047 17.10 13.76 -29.64
CA THR A 1047 17.30 14.62 -28.47
C THR A 1047 18.73 15.17 -28.32
N SER A 1048 19.72 14.59 -29.02
CA SER A 1048 21.10 15.06 -29.06
C SER A 1048 21.27 16.43 -29.74
N HIS A 1049 20.39 16.80 -30.68
CA HIS A 1049 20.46 18.08 -31.39
C HIS A 1049 19.85 19.25 -30.59
N LEU A 1050 18.94 18.96 -29.66
CA LEU A 1050 18.20 19.96 -28.89
C LEU A 1050 18.93 20.30 -27.57
N LYS A 1051 20.10 20.94 -27.68
CA LYS A 1051 20.94 21.29 -26.51
C LYS A 1051 20.23 22.14 -25.46
N PHE A 1052 19.30 23.03 -25.84
CA PHE A 1052 18.50 23.83 -24.91
C PHE A 1052 17.63 22.98 -23.96
N LEU A 1053 17.13 21.82 -24.42
CA LEU A 1053 16.38 20.88 -23.57
C LEU A 1053 17.26 20.20 -22.52
N LYS A 1054 18.59 20.37 -22.58
CA LYS A 1054 19.51 19.91 -21.54
C LYS A 1054 19.37 20.76 -20.28
N GLU A 1055 19.10 22.06 -20.41
CA GLU A 1055 18.86 23.00 -19.30
C GLU A 1055 17.40 22.94 -18.84
N ALA A 1056 16.44 23.03 -19.75
CA ALA A 1056 15.00 22.95 -19.40
C ALA A 1056 14.55 21.58 -18.83
N GLY A 1057 15.31 20.51 -19.08
CA GLY A 1057 15.10 19.17 -18.50
C GLY A 1057 15.95 18.88 -17.25
N LEU A 1058 16.71 19.87 -16.77
CA LEU A 1058 17.42 19.85 -15.49
C LEU A 1058 16.67 20.82 -14.55
N GLY A 1059 15.80 20.26 -13.71
CA GLY A 1059 15.42 20.96 -12.48
C GLY A 1059 16.69 21.36 -11.72
N THR A 1060 16.61 22.51 -11.05
CA THR A 1060 17.68 23.18 -10.28
C THR A 1060 18.71 22.22 -9.66
N GLN A 1061 19.92 22.26 -10.20
CA GLN A 1061 21.21 21.71 -9.72
C GLN A 1061 21.29 20.26 -9.21
N LYS A 1062 22.49 19.70 -9.30
CA LYS A 1062 22.85 18.45 -8.62
C LYS A 1062 23.22 18.79 -7.17
N GLU A 1063 22.25 18.71 -6.27
CA GLU A 1063 22.53 18.44 -4.86
C GLU A 1063 22.14 16.99 -4.57
N GLU A 1064 23.02 16.28 -3.88
CA GLU A 1064 22.77 14.92 -3.42
C GLU A 1064 21.92 15.01 -2.16
N ILE A 1065 20.61 15.23 -2.34
CA ILE A 1065 19.62 15.38 -1.26
C ILE A 1065 19.81 14.25 -0.22
N PRO A 1066 20.30 14.54 1.00
CA PRO A 1066 20.35 13.58 2.09
C PRO A 1066 18.92 13.16 2.47
N GLU A 1067 18.75 11.99 3.07
CA GLU A 1067 17.39 11.58 3.51
C GLU A 1067 16.81 12.53 4.56
N ASP A 1068 17.67 13.18 5.36
CA ASP A 1068 17.30 14.22 6.32
C ASP A 1068 16.67 15.45 5.63
N GLU A 1069 17.25 15.94 4.52
CA GLU A 1069 16.65 17.03 3.73
C GLU A 1069 15.32 16.62 3.09
N LEU A 1070 15.10 15.32 2.81
CA LEU A 1070 13.86 14.83 2.23
C LEU A 1070 12.74 14.72 3.28
N GLU A 1071 13.09 14.46 4.55
CA GLU A 1071 12.19 14.63 5.68
C GLU A 1071 11.90 16.12 5.94
N GLU A 1072 12.90 17.00 5.86
CA GLU A 1072 12.71 18.46 5.98
C GLU A 1072 11.87 19.04 4.82
N ASP A 1073 12.08 18.62 3.57
CA ASP A 1073 11.26 18.98 2.39
C ASP A 1073 9.79 18.55 2.60
N ILE A 1074 9.57 17.38 3.22
CA ILE A 1074 8.22 16.87 3.55
C ILE A 1074 7.60 17.66 4.71
N GLU A 1075 8.39 18.11 5.68
CA GLU A 1075 7.90 18.98 6.76
C GLU A 1075 7.71 20.44 6.30
N GLU A 1076 8.48 20.96 5.34
CA GLU A 1076 8.20 22.20 4.62
C GLU A 1076 6.95 22.09 3.75
N ILE A 1077 6.71 20.95 3.08
CA ILE A 1077 5.46 20.71 2.35
C ILE A 1077 4.27 20.65 3.31
N ASP A 1078 4.40 19.96 4.46
CA ASP A 1078 3.35 19.95 5.49
C ASP A 1078 3.20 21.34 6.16
N HIS A 1079 4.26 22.15 6.23
CA HIS A 1079 4.20 23.55 6.65
C HIS A 1079 3.48 24.42 5.61
N ALA A 1080 3.76 24.25 4.32
CA ALA A 1080 3.08 24.97 3.24
C ALA A 1080 1.62 24.54 3.08
N GLU A 1081 1.30 23.25 3.29
CA GLU A 1081 -0.08 22.75 3.34
C GLU A 1081 -0.80 23.27 4.60
N ARG A 1082 -0.10 23.38 5.75
CA ARG A 1082 -0.59 24.09 6.93
C ARG A 1082 -0.74 25.58 6.69
N GLU A 1083 0.11 26.24 5.91
CA GLU A 1083 -0.01 27.66 5.57
C GLU A 1083 -1.19 27.93 4.64
N LEU A 1084 -1.44 27.07 3.65
CA LEU A 1084 -2.68 27.08 2.85
C LEU A 1084 -3.91 26.92 3.76
N ARG A 1085 -3.88 26.00 4.73
CA ARG A 1085 -4.94 25.88 5.76
C ARG A 1085 -4.99 27.08 6.71
N HIS A 1086 -3.87 27.74 7.01
CA HIS A 1086 -3.88 29.00 7.78
C HIS A 1086 -4.46 30.15 6.97
N GLY A 1087 -4.26 30.17 5.64
CA GLY A 1087 -4.95 31.04 4.71
C GLY A 1087 -6.47 30.83 4.77
N GLN A 1088 -6.93 29.58 4.72
CA GLN A 1088 -8.34 29.24 4.92
C GLN A 1088 -8.85 29.69 6.32
N ILE A 1089 -8.09 29.45 7.39
CA ILE A 1089 -8.46 29.87 8.77
C ILE A 1089 -8.50 31.40 8.90
N LEU A 1090 -7.57 32.12 8.27
CA LEU A 1090 -7.56 33.59 8.20
C LEU A 1090 -8.75 34.10 7.39
N TRP A 1091 -9.14 33.40 6.32
CA TRP A 1091 -10.32 33.72 5.53
C TRP A 1091 -11.62 33.47 6.31
N PHE A 1092 -11.73 32.36 7.05
CA PHE A 1092 -12.84 32.13 7.99
C PHE A 1092 -12.89 33.17 9.11
N ARG A 1093 -11.75 33.61 9.65
CA ARG A 1093 -11.69 34.73 10.62
C ARG A 1093 -12.06 36.07 9.97
N GLY A 1094 -11.71 36.28 8.70
CA GLY A 1094 -12.12 37.42 7.90
C GLY A 1094 -13.63 37.46 7.66
N LEU A 1095 -14.21 36.34 7.21
CA LEU A 1095 -15.65 36.16 7.04
C LEU A 1095 -16.42 36.35 8.35
N ASN A 1096 -15.97 35.76 9.46
CA ASN A 1096 -16.59 35.96 10.78
C ASN A 1096 -16.51 37.42 11.22
N ARG A 1097 -15.41 38.13 10.91
CA ARG A 1097 -15.23 39.56 11.18
C ARG A 1097 -16.14 40.43 10.30
N ILE A 1098 -16.33 40.07 9.03
CA ILE A 1098 -17.28 40.69 8.11
C ILE A 1098 -18.73 40.43 8.57
N GLN A 1099 -19.06 39.23 9.04
CA GLN A 1099 -20.36 38.94 9.66
C GLN A 1099 -20.61 39.77 10.93
N THR A 1100 -19.60 39.96 11.78
CA THR A 1100 -19.75 40.84 12.96
C THR A 1100 -19.92 42.30 12.55
N GLN A 1101 -19.18 42.78 11.55
CA GLN A 1101 -19.34 44.13 11.01
C GLN A 1101 -20.71 44.33 10.34
N LEU A 1102 -21.20 43.37 9.54
CA LEU A 1102 -22.56 43.40 8.97
C LEU A 1102 -23.64 43.38 10.06
N ARG A 1103 -23.44 42.62 11.15
CA ARG A 1103 -24.36 42.62 12.29
C ARG A 1103 -24.37 43.98 13.02
N VAL A 1104 -23.22 44.64 13.16
CA VAL A 1104 -23.11 46.01 13.71
C VAL A 1104 -23.72 47.06 12.77
N VAL A 1105 -23.48 46.97 11.47
CA VAL A 1105 -24.08 47.85 10.46
C VAL A 1105 -25.59 47.68 10.42
N ASN A 1106 -26.11 46.46 10.49
CA ASN A 1106 -27.55 46.21 10.56
C ASN A 1106 -28.17 46.74 11.87
N ALA A 1107 -27.46 46.66 13.01
CA ALA A 1107 -27.91 47.25 14.27
C ALA A 1107 -27.93 48.80 14.22
N PHE A 1108 -26.96 49.42 13.56
CA PHE A 1108 -26.98 50.87 13.28
C PHE A 1108 -28.11 51.24 12.31
N ARG A 1109 -28.37 50.40 11.30
CA ARG A 1109 -29.41 50.64 10.30
C ARG A 1109 -30.82 50.45 10.87
N SER A 1110 -31.04 49.52 11.79
CA SER A 1110 -32.29 49.44 12.54
C SER A 1110 -32.48 50.68 13.44
N SER A 1111 -31.42 51.12 14.14
CA SER A 1111 -31.48 52.33 14.97
C SER A 1111 -31.68 53.64 14.20
N LEU A 1112 -31.37 53.68 12.89
CA LEU A 1112 -31.54 54.87 12.05
C LEU A 1112 -32.90 54.95 11.35
N TYR A 1113 -33.65 53.85 11.26
CA TYR A 1113 -34.94 53.80 10.56
C TYR A 1113 -36.16 53.70 11.47
N GLU A 1114 -35.97 53.61 12.79
CA GLU A 1114 -37.06 53.54 13.79
C GLU A 1114 -37.75 54.90 14.09
N GLY A 1115 -37.68 55.84 13.14
CA GLY A 1115 -38.13 57.23 13.30
C GLY A 1115 -39.31 57.69 12.44
N LEU A 1116 -39.84 56.85 11.53
CA LEU A 1116 -40.93 57.23 10.62
C LEU A 1116 -42.02 56.13 10.46
N GLU A 1117 -43.16 56.42 11.06
CA GLU A 1117 -44.56 55.99 10.82
C GLU A 1117 -44.96 54.51 10.52
N LYS A 1118 -46.07 54.14 11.19
CA LYS A 1118 -46.90 52.91 11.10
C LYS A 1118 -47.74 52.89 9.79
N PRO A 1119 -48.31 51.75 9.29
CA PRO A 1119 -49.29 50.94 10.07
C PRO A 1119 -49.50 49.42 9.79
N GLU A 1120 -50.04 48.78 10.83
CA GLU A 1120 -51.05 47.69 10.93
C GLU A 1120 -51.24 46.55 9.87
N SER A 1121 -50.84 45.35 10.30
CA SER A 1121 -51.74 44.21 10.66
C SER A 1121 -51.93 42.97 9.76
N ARG A 1122 -52.14 41.83 10.47
CA ARG A 1122 -52.67 40.49 10.07
C ARG A 1122 -51.68 39.56 9.31
N SER A 1123 -51.59 38.25 9.63
CA SER A 1123 -52.38 37.40 10.55
C SER A 1123 -51.68 36.10 10.99
N SER A 1124 -51.83 35.73 12.28
CA SER A 1124 -52.10 34.36 12.83
C SER A 1124 -51.13 33.17 12.54
N ILE A 1125 -50.93 32.14 13.39
CA ILE A 1125 -51.76 31.61 14.50
C ILE A 1125 -50.95 30.68 15.46
N HIS A 1126 -51.44 30.51 16.69
CA HIS A 1126 -51.12 29.49 17.72
C HIS A 1126 -49.75 29.41 18.45
N ASN A 1127 -49.78 29.92 19.69
CA ASN A 1127 -49.13 29.29 20.86
C ASN A 1127 -49.92 28.05 21.33
N PHE A 1128 -49.25 27.05 21.93
CA PHE A 1128 -49.37 26.63 23.35
C PHE A 1128 -48.79 25.22 23.60
N MET A 1129 -47.84 25.11 24.54
CA MET A 1129 -48.00 24.35 25.78
C MET A 1129 -46.81 24.60 26.73
N THR A 1130 -47.11 24.75 28.02
CA THR A 1130 -46.21 25.24 29.08
C THR A 1130 -46.09 24.25 30.23
N HIS A 1131 -45.08 24.44 31.10
CA HIS A 1131 -45.08 24.34 32.59
C HIS A 1131 -43.79 23.70 33.15
N PRO A 1132 -43.38 24.00 34.39
CA PRO A 1132 -43.53 25.26 35.14
C PRO A 1132 -42.22 25.73 35.81
N GLU A 1133 -42.25 26.95 36.35
CA GLU A 1133 -41.13 27.62 37.04
C GLU A 1133 -40.92 27.09 38.49
N PHE A 1134 -39.74 27.36 39.04
CA PHE A 1134 -39.60 27.70 40.46
C PHE A 1134 -38.83 29.02 40.58
N ARG A 1135 -39.33 29.91 41.45
CA ARG A 1135 -38.87 31.29 41.63
C ARG A 1135 -38.63 31.51 43.12
N ILE A 1136 -37.56 32.22 43.48
CA ILE A 1136 -37.36 32.80 44.81
C ILE A 1136 -36.99 34.27 44.61
N GLU A 1137 -37.46 35.11 45.53
CA GLU A 1137 -37.76 36.53 45.33
C GLU A 1137 -36.59 37.49 45.60
N ASP A 1138 -36.82 38.74 45.21
CA ASP A 1138 -35.94 39.90 45.30
C ASP A 1138 -35.69 40.39 46.75
N SER A 1139 -34.64 41.19 46.94
CA SER A 1139 -34.79 42.45 47.70
C SER A 1139 -33.71 43.52 47.43
N ASP A 1140 -34.21 44.74 47.30
CA ASP A 1140 -33.65 46.04 47.70
C ASP A 1140 -32.44 46.69 46.98
N THR A 1141 -32.83 47.64 46.13
CA THR A 1141 -32.21 48.97 45.90
C THR A 1141 -31.91 49.72 47.22
N HIS A 1142 -31.14 50.83 47.31
CA HIS A 1142 -31.42 52.13 46.67
C HIS A 1142 -30.41 53.28 47.06
N ILE A 1143 -29.97 54.11 46.09
CA ILE A 1143 -29.60 55.58 46.12
C ILE A 1143 -28.40 56.13 47.00
N PRO A 1144 -27.91 57.41 46.86
CA PRO A 1144 -27.06 57.90 45.73
C PRO A 1144 -25.98 59.00 46.08
N LEU A 1145 -25.34 59.60 45.04
CA LEU A 1145 -24.82 61.01 44.85
C LEU A 1145 -24.00 61.71 45.98
N ILE A 1146 -22.94 62.51 45.74
CA ILE A 1146 -22.79 63.86 45.12
C ILE A 1146 -21.23 64.09 44.99
N ASP A 1147 -20.64 64.46 43.84
CA ASP A 1147 -20.27 65.84 43.36
C ASP A 1147 -19.31 66.63 44.30
N GLU A 1148 -18.33 67.47 43.88
CA GLU A 1148 -17.66 67.81 42.60
C GLU A 1148 -16.34 68.62 42.88
N SER A 1149 -15.66 69.18 41.85
CA SER A 1149 -14.78 70.40 41.82
C SER A 1149 -13.23 70.36 41.63
N GLU A 1150 -12.78 71.22 40.68
CA GLU A 1150 -11.46 71.92 40.46
C GLU A 1150 -10.19 71.11 40.06
N ALA A 1151 -9.49 71.33 38.92
CA ALA A 1151 -8.76 72.49 38.32
C ALA A 1151 -7.28 72.60 38.82
N GLU A 1152 -6.21 73.04 38.10
CA GLU A 1152 -6.02 73.79 36.84
C GLU A 1152 -4.55 73.63 36.27
N ASP A 1153 -4.23 74.26 35.11
CA ASP A 1153 -2.92 74.76 34.59
C ASP A 1153 -1.84 73.95 33.80
N ASP A 1154 -1.06 74.69 32.97
CA ASP A 1154 -0.19 74.28 31.82
C ASP A 1154 1.20 75.04 31.76
N PRO A 1155 1.89 75.34 30.61
CA PRO A 1155 3.29 74.94 30.22
C PRO A 1155 4.36 76.10 30.35
N PRO A 1156 5.57 76.20 29.67
CA PRO A 1156 6.26 75.40 28.60
C PRO A 1156 7.84 75.34 28.63
N THR A 1157 8.49 75.11 27.45
CA THR A 1157 9.80 75.61 26.89
C THR A 1157 10.95 74.62 26.48
N LYS A 1158 11.90 75.08 25.62
CA LYS A 1158 12.80 74.33 24.68
C LYS A 1158 14.33 74.64 24.85
N ARG A 1159 15.26 73.75 24.39
CA ARG A 1159 16.34 73.99 23.34
C ARG A 1159 17.60 73.06 23.31
N ASP A 1160 17.99 72.66 22.09
CA ASP A 1160 19.32 72.65 21.39
C ASP A 1160 20.64 71.88 21.82
N THR A 1161 21.30 71.33 20.78
CA THR A 1161 22.77 71.14 20.49
C THR A 1161 23.64 69.94 20.93
N SER A 1162 24.56 69.55 20.02
CA SER A 1162 25.75 68.64 20.09
C SER A 1162 27.07 69.48 20.10
N PRO A 1163 28.35 68.98 20.13
CA PRO A 1163 28.90 67.64 19.82
C PRO A 1163 30.16 67.12 20.63
N LYS A 1164 30.72 65.98 20.19
CA LYS A 1164 32.08 65.38 20.35
C LYS A 1164 33.16 66.00 21.28
N LEU A 1165 33.82 65.13 22.08
CA LEU A 1165 35.29 64.93 22.10
C LEU A 1165 35.69 63.64 22.87
N SER A 1166 36.76 62.96 22.43
CA SER A 1166 37.38 61.74 23.00
C SER A 1166 38.72 62.07 23.70
N PRO A 1167 39.41 61.15 24.43
CA PRO A 1167 40.24 60.12 23.74
C PRO A 1167 40.53 58.79 24.52
N ASN A 1168 41.24 57.88 23.82
CA ASN A 1168 42.15 56.82 24.29
C ASN A 1168 41.60 55.53 24.97
N GLU A 1169 42.13 54.32 24.72
CA GLU A 1169 43.21 53.89 23.80
C GLU A 1169 43.17 52.37 23.49
N ASN A 1170 43.49 51.98 22.23
CA ASN A 1170 44.19 50.77 21.73
C ASN A 1170 43.88 49.33 22.27
N ASN A 1171 43.91 48.23 21.48
CA ASN A 1171 44.13 48.06 20.04
C ASN A 1171 43.63 46.70 19.50
N ASN A 1172 43.15 46.73 18.25
CA ASN A 1172 43.17 45.76 17.14
C ASN A 1172 44.25 44.63 17.15
N ALA A 1173 44.20 43.55 16.34
CA ALA A 1173 43.19 42.86 15.50
C ALA A 1173 43.86 41.63 14.78
N VAL A 1174 43.07 40.74 14.13
CA VAL A 1174 43.34 39.99 12.84
C VAL A 1174 44.71 39.24 12.69
N ASP A 1175 44.83 37.94 12.39
CA ASP A 1175 44.59 37.31 11.05
C ASP A 1175 44.94 35.79 11.00
N SER A 1176 44.57 35.14 9.88
CA SER A 1176 45.25 34.05 9.12
C SER A 1176 46.01 32.87 9.79
N GLY A 1177 45.52 31.65 9.53
CA GLY A 1177 46.13 30.68 8.59
C GLY A 1177 47.57 30.09 8.74
N ILE A 1178 47.65 28.76 8.50
CA ILE A 1178 48.75 27.99 7.88
C ILE A 1178 49.91 27.42 8.76
N HIS A 1179 49.96 26.08 8.79
CA HIS A 1179 51.10 25.13 8.92
C HIS A 1179 52.34 25.41 9.79
N LEU A 1180 52.61 24.51 10.74
CA LEU A 1180 53.76 23.54 10.86
C LEU A 1180 53.69 22.93 12.28
N ALA A 1181 53.56 21.61 12.49
CA ALA A 1181 54.57 20.54 12.37
C ALA A 1181 55.62 20.50 13.50
N THR A 1182 55.98 19.28 13.96
CA THR A 1182 57.03 18.93 14.95
C THR A 1182 56.80 19.41 16.41
N ASP A 1183 57.17 18.69 17.48
CA ASP A 1183 57.80 17.37 17.53
C ASP A 1183 57.52 16.56 18.83
N THR A 1184 57.90 15.29 18.73
CA THR A 1184 58.01 14.23 19.75
C THR A 1184 58.68 14.59 21.09
N SER A 1185 58.21 13.96 22.18
CA SER A 1185 59.03 13.30 23.25
C SER A 1185 58.10 12.82 24.40
N LYS A 1186 58.37 11.76 25.17
CA LYS A 1186 59.47 10.77 25.18
C LYS A 1186 59.01 9.48 25.92
N SER A 1187 59.58 8.33 25.54
CA SER A 1187 60.03 7.16 26.35
C SER A 1187 59.45 6.88 27.76
N ALA A 1188 59.29 5.62 28.22
CA ALA A 1188 60.20 4.48 27.99
C ALA A 1188 59.61 3.10 28.39
N THR A 1189 60.14 2.01 27.78
CA THR A 1189 60.55 0.68 28.33
C THR A 1189 59.80 0.05 29.55
N SER A 1190 59.54 -1.25 29.70
CA SER A 1190 59.66 -2.52 28.92
C SER A 1190 58.95 -3.64 29.76
N SER A 1191 58.94 -4.97 29.53
CA SER A 1191 59.73 -5.88 28.67
C SER A 1191 59.02 -7.24 28.41
N THR A 1192 59.63 -8.07 27.57
CA THR A 1192 59.41 -9.49 27.18
C THR A 1192 59.61 -10.56 28.29
N PRO A 1193 59.43 -11.88 28.04
CA PRO A 1193 58.37 -12.62 27.31
C PRO A 1193 57.87 -13.89 28.06
N GLY A 1194 56.86 -14.62 27.54
CA GLY A 1194 56.51 -15.94 28.10
C GLY A 1194 55.45 -16.76 27.34
N SER A 1195 55.80 -18.00 26.98
CA SER A 1195 54.93 -19.14 26.66
C SER A 1195 55.37 -20.29 27.61
N PRO A 1196 54.57 -21.33 27.96
CA PRO A 1196 53.94 -22.24 26.97
C PRO A 1196 52.63 -23.00 27.38
N LEU A 1197 52.00 -23.63 26.36
CA LEU A 1197 51.29 -24.95 26.32
C LEU A 1197 50.15 -25.37 27.28
N HIS A 1198 49.33 -26.31 26.76
CA HIS A 1198 48.09 -26.94 27.28
C HIS A 1198 46.83 -26.05 27.33
N SER A 1199 45.62 -26.53 27.06
CA SER A 1199 45.13 -27.91 26.80
C SER A 1199 44.01 -27.96 25.73
N LEU A 1200 43.70 -29.17 25.22
CA LEU A 1200 42.48 -29.42 24.44
C LEU A 1200 41.23 -29.33 25.33
N GLU A 1201 40.06 -29.01 24.76
CA GLU A 1201 38.90 -29.91 24.86
C GLU A 1201 37.79 -29.61 23.83
N THR A 1202 36.95 -30.63 23.61
CA THR A 1202 35.87 -30.74 22.60
C THR A 1202 34.48 -30.63 23.22
N SER A 1203 33.54 -29.96 22.55
CA SER A 1203 32.06 -30.15 22.62
C SER A 1203 31.39 -28.96 21.90
N LEU A 1204 30.24 -29.03 21.23
CA LEU A 1204 29.39 -30.08 20.64
C LEU A 1204 28.36 -29.31 19.76
#